data_AF-A0A6I2QV83-F1
#
_entry.id   AF-A0A6I2QV83-F1
#
_cell.length_a   1.000
_cell.length_b   1.000
_cell.length_c   1.000
_cell.angle_alpha   90.00
_cell.angle_beta   90.00
_cell.angle_gamma   90.00
#
_symmetry.space_group_name_H-M   'P 1'
#
loop_
_entity.id
_entity.type
_entity.pdbx_description
1 polymer ?
#
loop_
_entity_poly.entity_id
_entity_poly.type
_entity_poly.pdbx_seq_one_letter_code
_entity_poly.pdbx_strand_id
1 'polypeptide(L)'
;MQLDKKKIMALFLAGVMTTSMIPFESLANNENDFSKSKFEQNLNEKTTNNKPDAVSNSTNKDEKPQDGNENPSTHEDNHTEKVNEKTITVDELFKGQKGTKEDPYKINDVDQLIKFAHSLSKTQDYKDKYVELSSDIELNNDWVPVGLGEYAFNGHFDGKNHKISGLKIGSKDNLHKDPSEKDKKIAFYGLFGVLGANSYIENLKIDVDFNLISDSALYVGALAGYANGSTINNIEVTGKLIGKTTHAKSNIFVGGVVSNGIRQKIVNSKSDIDIRVESDGGLAEGGGIMALSNRGLIFNCYSKGNISANANRVTKEGSTALGGICGVNAGTISNCYSTNDIISDCYTGFIGAITGWVTGIGSTFQSYYDKDSVLITDNATKNKNIIKPSVPIGWMVKGSGVSDEGMAYEGCISMDLKGMTKSEISSSLANVLNSNLKKSRINLKKGSRSNDHWKKDENLAENIFEWTNSSGFPVFSDKKTSVVYDINTENLIKQLQMNSKEGINEGDFYGRSKDKSLVVKVKFDKKGDIIDIKTLEGRVTKEEIDKIINKKEKISDIKNNKLKEALLKAVEKSKINDITDYSKLNYNIFEKGKGTKDDPFIIDNENQFLDFARSVNEEENYADKYVKLNRDIKLTKEWIVVGSQGKHPFKGDFNGNNHTISNMKIGSEKTPRQYRFAALFAVIDGGKVYNLNIKDFEIYNTILSEDRVFVGAVAGGIQNGAFIDNVNVNGKIHSKSMRTQQYIGAIAGQSLKSSIINSSAEIQIDAKGESKDIYAGGLVGINAFGALFNSYSKGNITADSLLNKVSIGGLCGYQSGVIFNNYSSVNLNSTSPTTDVGELAGRSTGTGKNFDNFYSKNSLVKITGKSKKTKNGFGVVVKNSIVESSVAIDDLNDSDYFKKLNENLSSKNYRKALDFVKADNKNNIKLRKWKLKENSKNLENPNVGQSNSSKTTKNINRISGENRELTAIEVSKETYPNGTDTVIIANRETFSDTISASPLAKNERAAILYTSKDEISKDTLNEIKRLKAKNVIIIGGENSIKVEVLDKLKNNKYSVTRIAGKDRYKTSLKIAEKVIHKSNSNKLQIASGENFADALAITNLSNRDNTPILLVAKDTIDSEVIKLLSKLKLEKINVAGGEKSISNKTFNDIKTITKSKVERIAGDNRYETSFKIAKLMNKSDKFIIASGENFADSLVSAPYADKENAVLVLSAKDELSSEIKEYLTKNESMITIIGGEKSVSKQVEEQLNK
;
A
#
# COMPACT_ATOMS: atom_id res chain seq x y z
N MET A 1 18.10 -13.30 -6.77
CA MET A 1 17.34 -13.56 -8.01
C MET A 1 16.23 -12.53 -8.12
N GLN A 2 16.29 -11.66 -9.13
CA GLN A 2 15.24 -10.66 -9.40
C GLN A 2 14.03 -11.39 -10.00
N LEU A 3 12.97 -11.53 -9.19
CA LEU A 3 11.68 -12.07 -9.62
C LEU A 3 10.88 -10.97 -10.32
N ASP A 4 10.48 -11.24 -11.55
CA ASP A 4 9.74 -10.33 -12.42
C ASP A 4 8.31 -10.11 -11.90
N LYS A 5 8.04 -8.88 -11.43
CA LYS A 5 6.75 -8.46 -10.85
C LYS A 5 5.58 -8.63 -11.81
N LYS A 6 5.81 -8.60 -13.14
CA LYS A 6 4.72 -8.78 -14.12
C LYS A 6 4.23 -10.22 -14.22
N LYS A 7 5.08 -11.21 -13.95
CA LYS A 7 4.70 -12.64 -13.97
C LYS A 7 4.02 -13.08 -12.67
N ILE A 8 4.41 -12.51 -11.53
CA ILE A 8 3.66 -12.68 -10.28
C ILE A 8 2.24 -12.13 -10.45
N MET A 9 2.09 -10.99 -11.14
CA MET A 9 0.79 -10.38 -11.40
C MET A 9 -0.09 -11.21 -12.35
N ALA A 10 0.47 -11.94 -13.31
CA ALA A 10 -0.26 -12.87 -14.18
C ALA A 10 -0.72 -14.16 -13.47
N LEU A 11 0.02 -14.63 -12.46
CA LEU A 11 -0.42 -15.68 -11.52
C LEU A 11 -1.39 -15.16 -10.44
N PHE A 12 -1.54 -13.83 -10.31
CA PHE A 12 -2.37 -13.15 -9.32
C PHE A 12 -3.69 -12.60 -9.88
N LEU A 13 -3.79 -12.46 -11.21
CA LEU A 13 -4.95 -11.98 -11.98
C LEU A 13 -5.55 -13.09 -12.85
N ALA A 14 -5.07 -14.32 -12.69
CA ALA A 14 -5.80 -15.50 -13.10
C ALA A 14 -6.18 -16.20 -11.80
N GLY A 15 -7.45 -16.14 -11.42
CA GLY A 15 -8.03 -17.27 -10.72
C GLY A 15 -7.63 -18.50 -11.52
N VAL A 16 -6.78 -19.37 -10.96
CA VAL A 16 -6.37 -20.59 -11.64
C VAL A 16 -7.52 -21.60 -11.58
N MET A 17 -8.62 -21.23 -12.22
CA MET A 17 -9.47 -22.10 -13.01
C MET A 17 -9.30 -21.58 -14.44
N THR A 18 -8.70 -22.35 -15.35
CA THR A 18 -9.02 -22.28 -16.80
C THR A 18 -8.18 -23.20 -17.71
N THR A 19 -7.18 -23.94 -17.24
CA THR A 19 -6.51 -24.94 -18.10
C THR A 19 -6.78 -26.40 -17.75
N SER A 20 -7.60 -26.67 -16.72
CA SER A 20 -8.13 -28.03 -16.46
C SER A 20 -9.50 -28.09 -15.75
N MET A 21 -10.12 -26.95 -15.39
CA MET A 21 -11.53 -26.95 -14.99
C MET A 21 -12.41 -26.75 -16.23
N ILE A 22 -13.19 -27.77 -16.55
CA ILE A 22 -14.42 -27.63 -17.34
C ILE A 22 -15.26 -26.52 -16.65
N PRO A 23 -15.94 -25.61 -17.39
CA PRO A 23 -16.78 -24.60 -16.78
C PRO A 23 -17.90 -25.28 -15.99
N PHE A 24 -17.75 -25.35 -14.67
CA PHE A 24 -18.73 -25.99 -13.76
C PHE A 24 -20.05 -25.22 -13.69
N GLU A 25 -20.14 -24.01 -14.26
CA GLU A 25 -21.42 -23.32 -14.51
C GLU A 25 -22.36 -24.14 -15.41
N SER A 26 -21.83 -24.99 -16.30
CA SER A 26 -22.65 -25.87 -17.13
C SER A 26 -23.28 -27.05 -16.37
N LEU A 27 -22.77 -27.38 -15.18
CA LEU A 27 -23.31 -28.41 -14.28
C LEU A 27 -24.26 -27.83 -13.22
N ALA A 28 -24.24 -26.52 -12.97
CA ALA A 28 -24.92 -25.92 -11.81
C ALA A 28 -26.35 -25.39 -12.09
N ASN A 29 -26.77 -25.27 -13.36
CA ASN A 29 -27.98 -24.51 -13.73
C ASN A 29 -29.25 -25.31 -14.07
N ASN A 30 -29.26 -26.64 -13.94
CA ASN A 30 -30.49 -27.41 -14.14
C ASN A 30 -30.84 -28.22 -12.89
N GLU A 31 -31.83 -27.74 -12.11
CA GLU A 31 -32.44 -28.48 -10.99
C GLU A 31 -33.14 -29.78 -11.44
N ASN A 32 -33.21 -30.06 -12.76
CA ASN A 32 -33.93 -31.20 -13.34
C ASN A 32 -33.07 -32.25 -14.08
N ASP A 33 -31.74 -32.19 -14.10
CA ASP A 33 -30.92 -33.06 -14.99
C ASP A 33 -29.78 -33.82 -14.29
N PHE A 34 -29.97 -34.26 -13.04
CA PHE A 34 -28.94 -35.01 -12.28
C PHE A 34 -29.15 -36.53 -12.22
N SER A 35 -30.20 -37.07 -12.87
CA SER A 35 -30.40 -38.52 -13.05
C SER A 35 -29.82 -39.06 -14.37
N LYS A 36 -29.18 -38.21 -15.18
CA LYS A 36 -28.49 -38.62 -16.41
C LYS A 36 -27.07 -38.07 -16.41
N SER A 37 -26.10 -38.97 -16.32
CA SER A 37 -24.70 -38.66 -16.60
C SER A 37 -24.59 -38.03 -18.01
N LYS A 38 -24.26 -36.75 -18.08
CA LYS A 38 -23.97 -36.05 -19.34
C LYS A 38 -22.46 -36.08 -19.61
N PHE A 39 -21.85 -37.26 -19.53
CA PHE A 39 -20.41 -37.45 -19.75
C PHE A 39 -20.04 -37.92 -21.17
N GLU A 40 -21.00 -38.10 -22.09
CA GLU A 40 -20.73 -38.70 -23.42
C GLU A 40 -20.94 -37.80 -24.66
N GLN A 41 -21.37 -36.54 -24.55
CA GLN A 41 -21.78 -35.77 -25.74
C GLN A 41 -20.75 -34.78 -26.33
N ASN A 42 -19.46 -35.08 -26.28
CA ASN A 42 -18.43 -34.27 -26.97
C ASN A 42 -17.47 -35.08 -27.88
N LEU A 43 -17.88 -36.27 -28.33
CA LEU A 43 -17.04 -37.11 -29.19
C LEU A 43 -17.54 -37.29 -30.62
N ASN A 44 -18.63 -36.63 -31.04
CA ASN A 44 -19.04 -36.64 -32.45
C ASN A 44 -19.76 -35.34 -32.83
N GLU A 45 -19.03 -34.37 -33.40
CA GLU A 45 -19.55 -33.55 -34.51
C GLU A 45 -18.43 -32.80 -35.26
N LYS A 46 -18.16 -33.31 -36.46
CA LYS A 46 -17.80 -32.64 -37.72
C LYS A 46 -16.68 -31.59 -37.73
N THR A 47 -15.58 -32.02 -38.34
CA THR A 47 -14.83 -31.30 -39.39
C THR A 47 -15.51 -30.05 -39.96
N THR A 48 -14.89 -28.88 -39.81
CA THR A 48 -14.57 -27.94 -40.92
C THR A 48 -13.69 -26.77 -40.44
N ASN A 49 -12.56 -26.62 -41.15
CA ASN A 49 -11.74 -25.44 -41.42
C ASN A 49 -11.92 -24.16 -40.56
N ASN A 50 -10.87 -23.80 -39.80
CA ASN A 50 -10.00 -22.64 -40.13
C ASN A 50 -8.88 -22.48 -39.09
N LYS A 51 -7.63 -22.71 -39.52
CA LYS A 51 -6.38 -22.12 -38.99
C LYS A 51 -6.22 -20.68 -39.56
N PRO A 52 -5.18 -19.87 -39.24
CA PRO A 52 -4.19 -19.82 -38.13
C PRO A 52 -4.10 -18.37 -37.54
N ASP A 53 -3.29 -18.00 -36.54
CA ASP A 53 -1.88 -17.52 -36.61
C ASP A 53 -1.40 -17.22 -35.15
N ALA A 54 -0.30 -17.74 -34.58
CA ALA A 54 1.13 -17.72 -34.94
C ALA A 54 1.86 -16.39 -34.66
N VAL A 55 2.74 -16.37 -33.63
CA VAL A 55 4.04 -15.64 -33.53
C VAL A 55 4.85 -16.33 -32.39
N SER A 56 5.73 -17.31 -32.61
CA SER A 56 7.06 -17.38 -33.24
C SER A 56 8.26 -16.97 -32.37
N ASN A 57 9.31 -17.83 -32.46
CA ASN A 57 10.74 -17.73 -32.13
C ASN A 57 11.16 -18.56 -30.90
N SER A 58 12.13 -19.48 -30.97
CA SER A 58 13.33 -19.52 -31.83
C SER A 58 13.81 -20.95 -32.15
N THR A 59 14.46 -21.04 -33.31
CA THR A 59 15.18 -22.15 -33.96
C THR A 59 16.45 -22.64 -33.24
N ASN A 60 16.73 -23.94 -33.35
CA ASN A 60 18.01 -24.58 -33.76
C ASN A 60 17.82 -26.12 -33.62
N LYS A 61 17.59 -26.84 -34.73
CA LYS A 61 18.56 -27.56 -35.60
C LYS A 61 19.24 -28.77 -34.94
N ASP A 62 18.85 -29.92 -35.49
CA ASP A 62 19.64 -31.11 -35.89
C ASP A 62 20.47 -31.86 -34.83
N GLU A 63 20.08 -33.10 -34.53
CA GLU A 63 20.85 -34.32 -34.88
C GLU A 63 20.10 -35.60 -34.46
N LYS A 64 19.88 -36.50 -35.42
CA LYS A 64 19.69 -37.95 -35.18
C LYS A 64 21.07 -38.59 -35.05
N PRO A 65 21.19 -39.73 -34.34
CA PRO A 65 21.31 -40.98 -35.10
C PRO A 65 20.47 -42.15 -34.57
N GLN A 66 20.29 -43.11 -35.47
CA GLN A 66 19.65 -44.42 -35.34
C GLN A 66 20.47 -45.43 -34.53
N ASP A 67 19.82 -46.59 -34.38
CA ASP A 67 20.28 -47.95 -34.04
C ASP A 67 20.16 -48.29 -32.55
N GLY A 68 19.42 -49.33 -32.15
CA GLY A 68 19.14 -50.58 -32.82
C GLY A 68 19.67 -51.69 -31.92
N ASN A 69 18.79 -52.40 -31.22
CA ASN A 69 19.01 -53.80 -30.85
C ASN A 69 17.76 -54.42 -30.23
N GLU A 70 17.28 -55.44 -30.93
CA GLU A 70 16.35 -56.46 -30.49
C GLU A 70 17.04 -57.38 -29.46
N ASN A 71 16.32 -57.81 -28.42
CA ASN A 71 15.92 -59.22 -28.31
C ASN A 71 14.96 -59.46 -27.13
N PRO A 72 14.21 -60.57 -27.16
CA PRO A 72 12.91 -60.73 -26.51
C PRO A 72 12.99 -61.55 -25.24
N SER A 73 11.97 -61.42 -24.38
CA SER A 73 11.57 -62.50 -23.49
C SER A 73 10.10 -62.35 -23.12
N THR A 74 9.31 -63.17 -23.80
CA THR A 74 8.13 -63.89 -23.29
C THR A 74 7.80 -63.66 -21.81
N HIS A 75 6.66 -63.03 -21.53
CA HIS A 75 5.81 -63.49 -20.45
C HIS A 75 4.35 -63.46 -20.90
N GLU A 76 3.74 -64.61 -20.71
CA GLU A 76 2.43 -65.04 -21.14
C GLU A 76 1.33 -64.07 -20.67
N ASP A 77 0.51 -63.66 -21.64
CA ASP A 77 -0.86 -63.23 -21.41
C ASP A 77 -1.61 -64.33 -20.66
N ASN A 78 -2.02 -64.07 -19.42
CA ASN A 78 -3.12 -64.80 -18.79
C ASN A 78 -3.85 -63.91 -17.77
N HIS A 79 -5.18 -63.97 -17.86
CA HIS A 79 -6.20 -63.29 -17.04
C HIS A 79 -6.61 -61.87 -17.48
N THR A 80 -7.21 -61.78 -18.66
CA THR A 80 -8.43 -60.97 -18.83
C THR A 80 -9.65 -61.89 -18.73
N GLU A 81 -10.03 -62.24 -17.50
CA GLU A 81 -11.42 -62.60 -17.27
C GLU A 81 -12.24 -61.31 -17.30
N LYS A 82 -12.93 -61.08 -18.42
CA LYS A 82 -14.11 -60.23 -18.45
C LYS A 82 -15.12 -60.82 -17.47
N VAL A 83 -15.15 -60.29 -16.25
CA VAL A 83 -16.30 -60.48 -15.37
C VAL A 83 -17.48 -59.77 -16.05
N ASN A 84 -18.41 -60.55 -16.60
CA ASN A 84 -19.77 -60.10 -16.83
C ASN A 84 -20.35 -59.75 -15.45
N GLU A 85 -20.19 -58.52 -14.99
CA GLU A 85 -20.78 -58.06 -13.74
C GLU A 85 -22.30 -57.94 -13.92
N LYS A 86 -23.00 -58.97 -13.45
CA LYS A 86 -24.43 -58.91 -13.16
C LYS A 86 -24.61 -57.78 -12.12
N THR A 87 -25.16 -56.64 -12.51
CA THR A 87 -25.46 -55.54 -11.59
C THR A 87 -26.36 -56.07 -10.47
N ILE A 88 -25.83 -56.18 -9.25
CA ILE A 88 -26.62 -56.61 -8.09
C ILE A 88 -27.68 -55.54 -7.84
N THR A 89 -28.95 -55.92 -7.91
CA THR A 89 -30.04 -54.99 -7.65
C THR A 89 -30.16 -54.70 -6.15
N VAL A 90 -30.62 -53.51 -5.77
CA VAL A 90 -30.82 -53.16 -4.35
C VAL A 90 -31.75 -54.14 -3.64
N ASP A 91 -32.76 -54.64 -4.35
CA ASP A 91 -33.69 -55.65 -3.84
C ASP A 91 -33.03 -57.01 -3.60
N GLU A 92 -32.02 -57.38 -4.40
CA GLU A 92 -31.22 -58.59 -4.16
C GLU A 92 -30.25 -58.40 -2.98
N LEU A 93 -29.65 -57.21 -2.84
CA LEU A 93 -28.69 -56.90 -1.79
C LEU A 93 -29.34 -56.79 -0.39
N PHE A 94 -30.51 -56.16 -0.32
CA PHE A 94 -31.22 -55.86 0.93
C PHE A 94 -32.61 -56.50 0.98
N LYS A 95 -32.71 -57.74 0.50
CA LYS A 95 -33.98 -58.47 0.37
C LYS A 95 -34.83 -58.38 1.63
N GLY A 96 -36.04 -57.80 1.49
CA GLY A 96 -37.02 -57.66 2.58
C GLY A 96 -36.94 -56.36 3.38
N GLN A 97 -35.92 -55.52 3.14
CA GLN A 97 -35.78 -54.19 3.74
C GLN A 97 -36.26 -53.12 2.75
N LYS A 98 -36.85 -52.03 3.25
CA LYS A 98 -37.45 -50.98 2.39
C LYS A 98 -36.51 -49.81 2.10
N GLY A 99 -35.47 -49.65 2.91
CA GLY A 99 -34.58 -48.48 2.86
C GLY A 99 -35.29 -47.19 3.25
N THR A 100 -36.34 -47.28 4.08
CA THR A 100 -37.03 -46.11 4.66
C THR A 100 -36.40 -45.74 5.99
N LYS A 101 -36.69 -44.55 6.54
CA LYS A 101 -36.14 -44.13 7.83
C LYS A 101 -36.49 -45.10 8.97
N GLU A 102 -37.68 -45.69 8.93
CA GLU A 102 -38.18 -46.66 9.92
C GLU A 102 -37.68 -48.09 9.65
N ASP A 103 -37.19 -48.38 8.44
CA ASP A 103 -36.73 -49.70 8.00
C ASP A 103 -35.54 -49.53 7.02
N PRO A 104 -34.37 -49.11 7.54
CA PRO A 104 -33.20 -48.79 6.73
C PRO A 104 -32.53 -50.06 6.18
N TYR A 105 -31.77 -49.89 5.10
CA TYR A 105 -30.91 -50.93 4.55
C TYR A 105 -29.72 -51.19 5.50
N LYS A 106 -29.54 -52.42 5.95
CA LYS A 106 -28.52 -52.77 6.95
C LYS A 106 -27.31 -53.44 6.33
N ILE A 107 -26.14 -52.89 6.60
CA ILE A 107 -24.85 -53.48 6.28
C ILE A 107 -24.23 -54.01 7.58
N ASN A 108 -23.98 -55.31 7.62
CA ASN A 108 -23.51 -56.03 8.82
C ASN A 108 -22.11 -56.63 8.64
N ASP A 109 -21.64 -56.77 7.41
CA ASP A 109 -20.36 -57.43 7.12
C ASP A 109 -19.65 -56.85 5.89
N VAL A 110 -18.44 -57.34 5.67
CA VAL A 110 -17.55 -56.91 4.58
C VAL A 110 -18.15 -57.21 3.20
N ASP A 111 -18.79 -58.37 3.01
CA ASP A 111 -19.36 -58.77 1.72
C ASP A 111 -20.53 -57.85 1.33
N GLN A 112 -21.40 -57.54 2.28
CA GLN A 112 -22.48 -56.57 2.07
C GLN A 112 -21.95 -55.17 1.76
N LEU A 113 -20.88 -54.73 2.44
CA LEU A 113 -20.26 -53.43 2.20
C LEU A 113 -19.65 -53.35 0.79
N ILE A 114 -18.94 -54.39 0.36
CA ILE A 114 -18.37 -54.49 -0.99
C ILE A 114 -19.50 -54.48 -2.03
N LYS A 115 -20.52 -55.33 -1.88
CA LYS A 115 -21.67 -55.35 -2.80
C LYS A 115 -22.40 -54.01 -2.85
N PHE A 116 -22.53 -53.32 -1.71
CA PHE A 116 -23.07 -51.97 -1.66
C PHE A 116 -22.21 -50.99 -2.47
N ALA A 117 -20.88 -51.07 -2.38
CA ALA A 117 -20.00 -50.22 -3.18
C ALA A 117 -20.18 -50.39 -4.70
N HIS A 118 -20.43 -51.62 -5.16
CA HIS A 118 -20.69 -51.95 -6.57
C HIS A 118 -22.15 -51.73 -7.02
N SER A 119 -23.08 -51.45 -6.10
CA SER A 119 -24.52 -51.35 -6.43
C SER A 119 -24.92 -50.03 -7.10
N LEU A 120 -24.11 -48.97 -6.95
CA LEU A 120 -24.38 -47.69 -7.58
C LEU A 120 -24.18 -47.79 -9.10
N SER A 121 -25.14 -47.26 -9.84
CA SER A 121 -25.14 -47.30 -11.30
C SER A 121 -25.92 -46.12 -11.88
N LYS A 122 -25.95 -46.03 -13.21
CA LYS A 122 -26.71 -44.98 -13.93
C LYS A 122 -28.19 -44.92 -13.54
N THR A 123 -28.78 -46.03 -13.08
CA THR A 123 -30.20 -46.10 -12.68
C THR A 123 -30.42 -46.22 -11.18
N GLN A 124 -29.36 -46.23 -10.36
CA GLN A 124 -29.44 -46.45 -8.92
C GLN A 124 -28.46 -45.55 -8.17
N ASP A 125 -28.99 -44.53 -7.47
CA ASP A 125 -28.21 -43.51 -6.75
C ASP A 125 -28.56 -43.40 -5.25
N TYR A 126 -29.47 -44.26 -4.76
CA TYR A 126 -29.95 -44.28 -3.36
C TYR A 126 -30.69 -43.01 -2.92
N LYS A 127 -31.16 -42.16 -3.83
CA LYS A 127 -31.99 -41.01 -3.47
C LYS A 127 -33.22 -41.44 -2.64
N ASP A 128 -33.47 -40.70 -1.56
CA ASP A 128 -34.56 -40.95 -0.59
C ASP A 128 -34.48 -42.31 0.12
N LYS A 129 -33.31 -42.99 0.08
CA LYS A 129 -33.05 -44.25 0.79
C LYS A 129 -32.17 -44.05 2.02
N TYR A 130 -32.40 -44.89 3.02
CA TYR A 130 -31.65 -44.92 4.28
C TYR A 130 -30.84 -46.21 4.37
N VAL A 131 -29.56 -46.08 4.68
CA VAL A 131 -28.60 -47.16 4.88
C VAL A 131 -27.98 -46.99 6.27
N GLU A 132 -27.84 -48.07 7.04
CA GLU A 132 -27.17 -48.07 8.34
C GLU A 132 -26.17 -49.21 8.49
N LEU A 133 -25.10 -48.95 9.26
CA LEU A 133 -24.24 -50.01 9.76
C LEU A 133 -24.86 -50.63 11.02
N SER A 134 -24.78 -51.96 11.16
CA SER A 134 -25.20 -52.65 12.39
C SER A 134 -24.04 -53.19 13.24
N SER A 135 -22.81 -53.09 12.73
CA SER A 135 -21.59 -53.53 13.40
C SER A 135 -20.37 -52.82 12.83
N ASP A 136 -19.26 -52.90 13.56
CA ASP A 136 -17.95 -52.52 13.03
C ASP A 136 -17.55 -53.49 11.91
N ILE A 137 -16.89 -52.99 10.87
CA ILE A 137 -16.49 -53.74 9.67
C ILE A 137 -14.98 -53.55 9.46
N GLU A 138 -14.23 -54.65 9.39
CA GLU A 138 -12.79 -54.63 9.12
C GLU A 138 -12.51 -55.32 7.78
N LEU A 139 -11.93 -54.57 6.83
CA LEU A 139 -11.55 -55.07 5.51
C LEU A 139 -10.13 -55.64 5.51
N ASN A 140 -9.95 -56.73 4.76
CA ASN A 140 -8.67 -57.41 4.58
C ASN A 140 -8.12 -57.31 3.15
N ASN A 141 -8.91 -56.77 2.20
CA ASN A 141 -8.58 -56.65 0.78
C ASN A 141 -8.54 -55.18 0.37
N ASP A 142 -8.01 -54.91 -0.83
CA ASP A 142 -8.04 -53.56 -1.42
C ASP A 142 -9.48 -53.06 -1.57
N TRP A 143 -9.68 -51.80 -1.18
CA TRP A 143 -10.96 -51.11 -1.21
C TRP A 143 -11.22 -50.51 -2.59
N VAL A 144 -12.48 -50.56 -3.01
CA VAL A 144 -12.98 -49.88 -4.20
C VAL A 144 -14.04 -48.87 -3.76
N PRO A 145 -13.90 -47.57 -4.10
CA PRO A 145 -14.86 -46.55 -3.68
C PRO A 145 -16.30 -46.85 -4.08
N VAL A 146 -17.26 -46.57 -3.19
CA VAL A 146 -18.69 -46.66 -3.50
C VAL A 146 -19.01 -45.77 -4.70
N GLY A 147 -19.61 -46.35 -5.74
CA GLY A 147 -19.92 -45.68 -7.01
C GLY A 147 -18.76 -45.56 -7.99
N LEU A 148 -17.61 -46.20 -7.72
CA LEU A 148 -16.43 -46.28 -8.59
C LEU A 148 -15.87 -44.92 -9.08
N GLY A 149 -16.22 -43.82 -8.38
CA GLY A 149 -15.95 -42.46 -8.83
C GLY A 149 -16.78 -41.99 -10.02
N GLU A 150 -17.67 -42.83 -10.56
CA GLU A 150 -18.55 -42.54 -11.70
C GLU A 150 -19.95 -42.08 -11.28
N TYR A 151 -20.47 -42.67 -10.19
CA TYR A 151 -21.84 -42.46 -9.73
C TYR A 151 -21.85 -41.82 -8.35
N ALA A 152 -22.71 -40.82 -8.17
CA ALA A 152 -22.87 -40.12 -6.90
C ALA A 152 -23.87 -40.84 -5.99
N PHE A 153 -23.49 -41.02 -4.72
CA PHE A 153 -24.43 -41.45 -3.69
C PHE A 153 -25.33 -40.28 -3.29
N ASN A 154 -26.65 -40.48 -3.27
CA ASN A 154 -27.67 -39.47 -2.96
C ASN A 154 -28.60 -39.88 -1.79
N GLY A 155 -28.23 -40.88 -0.99
CA GLY A 155 -29.01 -41.38 0.14
C GLY A 155 -28.56 -40.89 1.52
N HIS A 156 -29.24 -41.37 2.56
CA HIS A 156 -28.82 -41.24 3.96
C HIS A 156 -27.99 -42.46 4.35
N PHE A 157 -26.77 -42.26 4.85
CA PHE A 157 -25.92 -43.30 5.42
C PHE A 157 -25.61 -42.98 6.89
N ASP A 158 -26.12 -43.78 7.82
CA ASP A 158 -25.88 -43.64 9.26
C ASP A 158 -24.97 -44.77 9.75
N GLY A 159 -23.74 -44.44 10.14
CA GLY A 159 -22.81 -45.41 10.69
C GLY A 159 -23.18 -45.91 12.08
N LYS A 160 -24.18 -45.32 12.77
CA LYS A 160 -24.56 -45.69 14.15
C LYS A 160 -23.40 -45.71 15.16
N ASN A 161 -22.37 -44.90 14.89
CA ASN A 161 -21.07 -44.84 15.58
C ASN A 161 -20.16 -46.06 15.42
N HIS A 162 -20.51 -46.97 14.50
CA HIS A 162 -19.65 -48.08 14.08
C HIS A 162 -18.44 -47.61 13.28
N LYS A 163 -17.41 -48.47 13.28
CA LYS A 163 -16.14 -48.24 12.59
C LYS A 163 -16.04 -49.10 11.33
N ILE A 164 -15.64 -48.49 10.23
CA ILE A 164 -15.09 -49.20 9.07
C ILE A 164 -13.56 -49.04 9.11
N SER A 165 -12.82 -50.14 9.17
CA SER A 165 -11.35 -50.16 9.22
C SER A 165 -10.73 -51.04 8.15
N GLY A 166 -9.42 -50.90 7.94
CA GLY A 166 -8.70 -51.68 6.93
C GLY A 166 -8.99 -51.24 5.49
N LEU A 167 -9.54 -50.03 5.28
CA LEU A 167 -9.75 -49.47 3.95
C LEU A 167 -8.39 -49.10 3.34
N LYS A 168 -7.87 -49.98 2.49
CA LYS A 168 -6.56 -49.83 1.83
C LYS A 168 -6.72 -49.63 0.34
N ILE A 169 -5.97 -48.71 -0.24
CA ILE A 169 -5.84 -48.59 -1.69
C ILE A 169 -4.36 -48.36 -2.01
N GLY A 170 -3.72 -49.35 -2.65
CA GLY A 170 -2.29 -49.32 -2.91
C GLY A 170 -1.43 -49.39 -1.65
N SER A 171 -0.13 -49.20 -1.81
CA SER A 171 0.83 -49.17 -0.70
C SER A 171 1.88 -48.09 -0.88
N LYS A 172 2.65 -47.81 0.17
CA LYS A 172 3.74 -46.82 0.12
C LYS A 172 4.80 -47.16 -0.94
N ASP A 173 5.08 -48.44 -1.15
CA ASP A 173 6.10 -48.91 -2.10
C ASP A 173 5.51 -49.15 -3.50
N ASN A 174 4.18 -49.29 -3.59
CA ASN A 174 3.46 -49.46 -4.85
C ASN A 174 2.18 -48.61 -4.84
N LEU A 175 2.31 -47.35 -5.24
CA LEU A 175 1.16 -46.43 -5.35
C LEU A 175 0.17 -46.97 -6.38
N HIS A 176 -1.11 -47.02 -6.03
CA HIS A 176 -2.17 -47.46 -6.92
C HIS A 176 -2.43 -46.42 -8.01
N LYS A 177 -2.44 -46.88 -9.26
CA LYS A 177 -2.82 -46.11 -10.45
C LYS A 177 -4.00 -46.80 -11.11
N ASP A 178 -5.08 -46.06 -11.37
CA ASP A 178 -6.26 -46.62 -12.03
C ASP A 178 -5.91 -46.94 -13.51
N PRO A 179 -6.01 -48.22 -13.94
CA PRO A 179 -5.70 -48.61 -15.31
C PRO A 179 -6.68 -48.02 -16.35
N SER A 180 -7.86 -47.55 -15.93
CA SER A 180 -8.86 -46.90 -16.78
C SER A 180 -8.64 -45.40 -17.00
N GLU A 181 -7.57 -44.81 -16.45
CA GLU A 181 -7.21 -43.38 -16.60
C GLU A 181 -7.02 -42.92 -18.05
N LYS A 182 -6.77 -43.82 -19.01
CA LYS A 182 -6.72 -43.45 -20.43
C LYS A 182 -8.06 -42.89 -20.94
N ASP A 183 -9.17 -43.32 -20.35
CA ASP A 183 -10.52 -42.97 -20.75
C ASP A 183 -11.20 -42.01 -19.75
N LYS A 184 -10.76 -41.97 -18.47
CA LYS A 184 -11.28 -41.08 -17.42
C LYS A 184 -10.35 -39.89 -17.14
N LYS A 185 -10.87 -38.66 -17.26
CA LYS A 185 -10.10 -37.43 -17.02
C LYS A 185 -9.90 -37.04 -15.54
N ILE A 186 -10.67 -37.61 -14.61
CA ILE A 186 -10.66 -37.22 -13.18
C ILE A 186 -10.90 -38.45 -12.30
N ALA A 187 -10.12 -38.62 -11.22
CA ALA A 187 -10.25 -39.73 -10.29
C ALA A 187 -10.65 -39.26 -8.87
N PHE A 188 -11.69 -39.89 -8.31
CA PHE A 188 -12.25 -39.57 -6.99
C PHE A 188 -12.15 -40.78 -6.05
N TYR A 189 -11.45 -40.62 -4.93
CA TYR A 189 -11.19 -41.70 -3.97
C TYR A 189 -11.69 -41.35 -2.57
N GLY A 190 -12.31 -42.34 -1.94
CA GLY A 190 -12.76 -42.35 -0.55
C GLY A 190 -13.52 -43.63 -0.22
N LEU A 191 -14.15 -43.70 0.96
CA LEU A 191 -15.24 -44.66 1.18
C LEU A 191 -16.28 -44.51 0.05
N PHE A 192 -16.66 -43.27 -0.24
CA PHE A 192 -17.44 -42.89 -1.41
C PHE A 192 -16.55 -42.21 -2.45
N GLY A 193 -16.78 -42.48 -3.74
CA GLY A 193 -16.16 -41.67 -4.79
C GLY A 193 -16.73 -40.25 -4.77
N VAL A 194 -18.05 -40.14 -4.94
CA VAL A 194 -18.78 -38.86 -5.02
C VAL A 194 -20.03 -38.88 -4.13
N LEU A 195 -20.22 -37.82 -3.35
CA LEU A 195 -21.44 -37.53 -2.60
C LEU A 195 -22.25 -36.44 -3.33
N GLY A 196 -23.53 -36.73 -3.58
CA GLY A 196 -24.47 -35.85 -4.27
C GLY A 196 -25.27 -34.91 -3.35
N ALA A 197 -26.12 -34.07 -3.95
CA ALA A 197 -26.82 -32.99 -3.24
C ALA A 197 -27.84 -33.48 -2.20
N ASN A 198 -28.34 -34.70 -2.34
CA ASN A 198 -29.30 -35.28 -1.39
C ASN A 198 -28.62 -36.18 -0.35
N SER A 199 -27.30 -36.37 -0.41
CA SER A 199 -26.63 -37.29 0.49
C SER A 199 -26.53 -36.73 1.92
N TYR A 200 -26.82 -37.57 2.90
CA TYR A 200 -26.65 -37.28 4.32
C TYR A 200 -25.84 -38.40 4.98
N ILE A 201 -24.61 -38.13 5.40
CA ILE A 201 -23.73 -39.12 6.03
C ILE A 201 -23.55 -38.75 7.49
N GLU A 202 -23.77 -39.67 8.42
CA GLU A 202 -23.56 -39.40 9.83
C GLU A 202 -23.05 -40.55 10.69
N ASN A 203 -22.51 -40.19 11.87
CA ASN A 203 -22.12 -41.10 12.95
C ASN A 203 -21.23 -42.26 12.50
N LEU A 204 -20.15 -41.97 11.78
CA LEU A 204 -19.30 -42.99 11.18
C LEU A 204 -17.85 -42.77 11.55
N LYS A 205 -17.16 -43.86 11.91
CA LYS A 205 -15.71 -43.87 12.13
C LYS A 205 -15.04 -44.60 10.97
N ILE A 206 -13.97 -44.04 10.42
CA ILE A 206 -13.28 -44.56 9.24
C ILE A 206 -11.78 -44.61 9.51
N ASP A 207 -11.16 -45.75 9.25
CA ASP A 207 -9.71 -45.92 9.31
C ASP A 207 -9.16 -46.34 7.94
N VAL A 208 -8.27 -45.52 7.37
CA VAL A 208 -7.83 -45.62 5.97
C VAL A 208 -6.31 -45.64 5.81
N ASP A 209 -5.82 -46.32 4.77
CA ASP A 209 -4.45 -46.20 4.27
C ASP A 209 -4.48 -46.16 2.73
N PHE A 210 -4.62 -44.95 2.18
CA PHE A 210 -4.70 -44.73 0.73
C PHE A 210 -3.38 -44.21 0.19
N ASN A 211 -2.86 -44.84 -0.85
CA ASN A 211 -1.59 -44.56 -1.50
C ASN A 211 -1.79 -44.54 -3.02
N LEU A 212 -1.99 -43.34 -3.57
CA LEU A 212 -2.53 -43.14 -4.92
C LEU A 212 -1.57 -42.35 -5.82
N ILE A 213 -1.52 -42.69 -7.10
CA ILE A 213 -0.82 -41.94 -8.15
C ILE A 213 -1.69 -41.79 -9.40
N SER A 214 -1.65 -40.62 -10.04
CA SER A 214 -2.43 -40.36 -11.27
C SER A 214 -1.66 -39.49 -12.26
N ASP A 215 -1.88 -39.71 -13.56
CA ASP A 215 -1.42 -38.76 -14.59
C ASP A 215 -2.42 -37.59 -14.76
N SER A 216 -3.58 -37.63 -14.12
CA SER A 216 -4.65 -36.64 -14.22
C SER A 216 -4.91 -35.93 -12.88
N ALA A 217 -5.93 -35.08 -12.81
CA ALA A 217 -6.32 -34.46 -11.54
C ALA A 217 -6.83 -35.51 -10.55
N LEU A 218 -6.34 -35.46 -9.31
CA LEU A 218 -6.57 -36.49 -8.29
C LEU A 218 -7.22 -35.92 -7.04
N TYR A 219 -8.30 -36.57 -6.58
CA TYR A 219 -9.11 -36.15 -5.43
C TYR A 219 -9.21 -37.28 -4.41
N VAL A 220 -8.66 -37.07 -3.21
CA VAL A 220 -8.55 -38.11 -2.17
C VAL A 220 -9.08 -37.62 -0.82
N GLY A 221 -10.06 -38.31 -0.24
CA GLY A 221 -10.44 -38.12 1.16
C GLY A 221 -10.92 -39.41 1.80
N ALA A 222 -10.82 -39.54 3.13
CA ALA A 222 -11.17 -40.81 3.79
C ALA A 222 -12.65 -41.16 3.61
N LEU A 223 -13.55 -40.18 3.72
CA LEU A 223 -14.97 -40.36 3.44
C LEU A 223 -15.26 -40.22 1.94
N ALA A 224 -14.82 -39.14 1.31
CA ALA A 224 -15.16 -38.88 -0.09
C ALA A 224 -14.11 -38.12 -0.90
N GLY A 225 -14.00 -38.46 -2.19
CA GLY A 225 -13.22 -37.71 -3.17
C GLY A 225 -13.91 -36.42 -3.61
N TYR A 226 -15.25 -36.38 -3.65
CA TYR A 226 -15.99 -35.16 -3.96
C TYR A 226 -17.33 -35.09 -3.23
N ALA A 227 -17.73 -33.89 -2.79
CA ALA A 227 -19.04 -33.66 -2.17
C ALA A 227 -19.74 -32.43 -2.77
N ASN A 228 -20.98 -32.58 -3.23
CA ASN A 228 -21.77 -31.49 -3.78
C ASN A 228 -23.10 -31.39 -3.03
N GLY A 229 -23.32 -30.31 -2.28
CA GLY A 229 -24.57 -30.08 -1.53
C GLY A 229 -24.83 -31.05 -0.37
N SER A 230 -23.95 -32.02 -0.16
CA SER A 230 -24.03 -33.07 0.84
C SER A 230 -24.01 -32.56 2.28
N THR A 231 -24.65 -33.30 3.18
CA THR A 231 -24.53 -33.07 4.63
C THR A 231 -23.74 -34.21 5.28
N ILE A 232 -22.69 -33.85 6.01
CA ILE A 232 -21.73 -34.76 6.61
C ILE A 232 -21.63 -34.38 8.08
N ASN A 233 -22.06 -35.26 8.99
CA ASN A 233 -22.23 -34.93 10.40
C ASN A 233 -21.62 -36.01 11.30
N ASN A 234 -20.77 -35.65 12.26
CA ASN A 234 -20.20 -36.60 13.21
C ASN A 234 -19.42 -37.74 12.53
N ILE A 235 -18.47 -37.36 11.67
CA ILE A 235 -17.52 -38.29 11.05
C ILE A 235 -16.19 -38.23 11.77
N GLU A 236 -15.63 -39.38 12.08
CA GLU A 236 -14.29 -39.55 12.64
C GLU A 236 -13.41 -40.28 11.65
N VAL A 237 -12.24 -39.72 11.34
CA VAL A 237 -11.29 -40.37 10.42
C VAL A 237 -9.91 -40.52 11.06
N THR A 238 -9.29 -41.68 10.86
CA THR A 238 -7.92 -42.00 11.27
C THR A 238 -7.12 -42.63 10.13
N GLY A 239 -5.79 -42.63 10.26
CA GLY A 239 -4.90 -43.36 9.35
C GLY A 239 -4.04 -42.47 8.47
N LYS A 240 -3.93 -42.77 7.17
CA LYS A 240 -3.00 -42.10 6.25
C LYS A 240 -3.55 -41.92 4.84
N LEU A 241 -3.27 -40.76 4.25
CA LEU A 241 -3.58 -40.44 2.85
C LEU A 241 -2.32 -39.94 2.13
N ILE A 242 -1.90 -40.66 1.11
CA ILE A 242 -0.85 -40.25 0.16
C ILE A 242 -1.45 -40.14 -1.23
N GLY A 243 -1.28 -39.00 -1.86
CA GLY A 243 -1.64 -38.81 -3.26
C GLY A 243 -0.51 -38.15 -4.04
N LYS A 244 -0.31 -38.59 -5.29
CA LYS A 244 0.69 -38.06 -6.21
C LYS A 244 0.13 -37.84 -7.60
N THR A 245 0.49 -36.73 -8.24
CA THR A 245 0.28 -36.53 -9.68
C THR A 245 1.60 -36.43 -10.43
N THR A 246 1.66 -36.99 -11.64
CA THR A 246 2.87 -37.12 -12.48
C THR A 246 2.86 -36.20 -13.69
N HIS A 247 1.69 -35.71 -14.12
CA HIS A 247 1.61 -34.80 -15.26
C HIS A 247 1.81 -33.35 -14.83
N ALA A 248 2.57 -32.61 -15.63
CA ALA A 248 3.14 -31.31 -15.26
C ALA A 248 2.13 -30.14 -15.12
N LYS A 249 0.83 -30.41 -15.33
CA LYS A 249 -0.30 -29.47 -15.17
C LYS A 249 -1.44 -30.01 -14.31
N SER A 250 -1.30 -31.21 -13.77
CA SER A 250 -2.37 -31.86 -13.01
C SER A 250 -2.36 -31.35 -11.57
N ASN A 251 -3.55 -30.98 -11.08
CA ASN A 251 -3.75 -30.55 -9.69
C ASN A 251 -4.10 -31.77 -8.84
N ILE A 252 -3.79 -31.68 -7.54
CA ILE A 252 -4.13 -32.71 -6.57
C ILE A 252 -4.72 -32.10 -5.31
N PHE A 253 -5.74 -32.77 -4.78
CA PHE A 253 -6.50 -32.35 -3.62
C PHE A 253 -6.61 -33.52 -2.64
N VAL A 254 -6.06 -33.37 -1.42
CA VAL A 254 -6.15 -34.39 -0.38
C VAL A 254 -6.70 -33.79 0.92
N GLY A 255 -7.87 -34.27 1.34
CA GLY A 255 -8.54 -33.79 2.54
C GLY A 255 -8.82 -34.93 3.51
N GLY A 256 -8.62 -34.73 4.82
CA GLY A 256 -8.75 -35.83 5.78
C GLY A 256 -10.12 -36.50 5.73
N VAL A 257 -11.21 -35.72 5.74
CA VAL A 257 -12.58 -36.25 5.62
C VAL A 257 -13.01 -36.27 4.16
N VAL A 258 -13.00 -35.11 3.49
CA VAL A 258 -13.40 -34.96 2.09
C VAL A 258 -12.29 -34.26 1.33
N SER A 259 -11.98 -34.66 0.11
CA SER A 259 -11.02 -33.92 -0.72
C SER A 259 -11.54 -32.53 -1.10
N ASN A 260 -12.52 -32.46 -2.02
CA ASN A 260 -13.05 -31.22 -2.57
C ASN A 260 -14.59 -31.24 -2.52
N GLY A 261 -15.21 -30.07 -2.52
CA GLY A 261 -16.65 -29.99 -2.56
C GLY A 261 -17.20 -28.59 -2.77
N ILE A 262 -18.47 -28.58 -3.21
CA ILE A 262 -19.25 -27.37 -3.41
C ILE A 262 -20.55 -27.43 -2.59
N ARG A 263 -20.88 -26.35 -1.87
CA ARG A 263 -22.12 -26.20 -1.06
C ARG A 263 -22.36 -27.29 0.01
N GLN A 264 -21.38 -28.16 0.25
CA GLN A 264 -21.42 -29.21 1.27
C GLN A 264 -21.42 -28.62 2.68
N LYS A 265 -21.94 -29.36 3.65
CA LYS A 265 -21.87 -29.06 5.09
C LYS A 265 -21.11 -30.19 5.79
N ILE A 266 -19.96 -29.90 6.38
CA ILE A 266 -19.22 -30.81 7.26
C ILE A 266 -19.34 -30.27 8.68
N VAL A 267 -19.99 -31.02 9.56
CA VAL A 267 -20.34 -30.59 10.91
C VAL A 267 -19.97 -31.64 11.95
N ASN A 268 -19.59 -31.22 13.16
CA ASN A 268 -19.29 -32.12 14.28
C ASN A 268 -18.24 -33.21 13.96
N SER A 269 -17.37 -32.97 12.99
CA SER A 269 -16.48 -34.01 12.44
C SER A 269 -15.04 -33.78 12.86
N LYS A 270 -14.28 -34.88 12.96
CA LYS A 270 -12.90 -34.88 13.42
C LYS A 270 -11.99 -35.73 12.55
N SER A 271 -10.74 -35.33 12.48
CA SER A 271 -9.68 -36.04 11.76
C SER A 271 -8.43 -36.16 12.61
N ASP A 272 -7.85 -37.35 12.66
CA ASP A 272 -6.52 -37.64 13.20
C ASP A 272 -5.74 -38.49 12.19
N ILE A 273 -5.25 -37.81 11.15
CA ILE A 273 -4.76 -38.47 9.92
C ILE A 273 -3.47 -37.82 9.42
N ASP A 274 -2.54 -38.64 8.91
CA ASP A 274 -1.34 -38.16 8.24
C ASP A 274 -1.59 -37.99 6.75
N ILE A 275 -1.31 -36.79 6.21
CA ILE A 275 -1.54 -36.43 4.81
C ILE A 275 -0.22 -36.13 4.11
N ARG A 276 -0.04 -36.72 2.92
CA ARG A 276 1.03 -36.41 1.98
C ARG A 276 0.47 -36.09 0.59
N VAL A 277 0.79 -34.91 0.07
CA VAL A 277 0.31 -34.43 -1.23
C VAL A 277 1.48 -34.11 -2.15
N GLU A 278 1.56 -34.75 -3.31
CA GLU A 278 2.64 -34.52 -4.29
C GLU A 278 2.11 -34.15 -5.67
N SER A 279 2.65 -33.09 -6.24
CA SER A 279 2.38 -32.67 -7.62
C SER A 279 3.68 -32.48 -8.39
N ASP A 280 3.73 -32.97 -9.63
CA ASP A 280 4.87 -32.76 -10.53
C ASP A 280 4.81 -31.45 -11.35
N GLY A 281 3.73 -30.67 -11.22
CA GLY A 281 3.71 -29.32 -11.81
C GLY A 281 2.46 -28.46 -11.59
N GLY A 282 1.32 -29.05 -11.21
CA GLY A 282 0.12 -28.31 -10.78
C GLY A 282 0.10 -27.99 -9.28
N LEU A 283 -1.06 -27.57 -8.76
CA LEU A 283 -1.26 -27.26 -7.35
C LEU A 283 -1.34 -28.54 -6.50
N ALA A 284 -0.72 -28.49 -5.32
CA ALA A 284 -0.83 -29.52 -4.29
C ALA A 284 -1.58 -28.98 -3.07
N GLU A 285 -2.86 -29.32 -2.95
CA GLU A 285 -3.75 -28.82 -1.90
C GLU A 285 -4.03 -29.88 -0.85
N GLY A 286 -3.84 -29.51 0.42
CA GLY A 286 -3.97 -30.42 1.56
C GLY A 286 -4.73 -29.81 2.73
N GLY A 287 -5.67 -30.53 3.32
CA GLY A 287 -6.36 -30.06 4.53
C GLY A 287 -6.81 -31.16 5.48
N GLY A 288 -6.71 -30.91 6.78
CA GLY A 288 -6.99 -31.93 7.80
C GLY A 288 -8.46 -32.37 7.85
N ILE A 289 -9.41 -31.49 7.50
CA ILE A 289 -10.81 -31.87 7.23
C ILE A 289 -11.07 -31.90 5.72
N MET A 290 -10.63 -30.87 5.01
CA MET A 290 -10.95 -30.70 3.59
C MET A 290 -9.85 -30.02 2.78
N ALA A 291 -9.54 -30.48 1.56
CA ALA A 291 -8.55 -29.79 0.73
C ALA A 291 -9.10 -28.45 0.22
N LEU A 292 -10.28 -28.45 -0.40
CA LEU A 292 -10.94 -27.25 -0.93
C LEU A 292 -12.43 -27.23 -0.58
N SER A 293 -12.88 -26.17 0.09
CA SER A 293 -14.30 -25.93 0.36
C SER A 293 -14.82 -24.78 -0.47
N ASN A 294 -15.69 -25.04 -1.45
CA ASN A 294 -16.30 -24.02 -2.31
C ASN A 294 -17.73 -23.75 -1.89
N ARG A 295 -18.04 -22.54 -1.42
CA ARG A 295 -19.39 -22.15 -0.97
C ARG A 295 -20.01 -23.05 0.11
N GLY A 296 -19.24 -23.97 0.70
CA GLY A 296 -19.66 -24.92 1.71
C GLY A 296 -19.53 -24.39 3.14
N LEU A 297 -19.80 -25.26 4.11
CA LEU A 297 -19.68 -25.03 5.54
C LEU A 297 -18.80 -26.11 6.17
N ILE A 298 -17.82 -25.70 6.98
CA ILE A 298 -17.11 -26.55 7.93
C ILE A 298 -17.37 -25.96 9.33
N PHE A 299 -18.08 -26.67 10.18
CA PHE A 299 -18.55 -26.13 11.45
C PHE A 299 -18.39 -27.11 12.61
N ASN A 300 -17.88 -26.63 13.74
CA ASN A 300 -17.72 -27.47 14.94
C ASN A 300 -16.83 -28.70 14.67
N CYS A 301 -15.69 -28.50 14.00
CA CYS A 301 -14.78 -29.57 13.58
C CYS A 301 -13.38 -29.41 14.18
N TYR A 302 -12.63 -30.50 14.31
CA TYR A 302 -11.22 -30.42 14.68
C TYR A 302 -10.31 -31.38 13.94
N SER A 303 -9.03 -31.04 13.82
CA SER A 303 -8.04 -31.86 13.12
C SER A 303 -6.72 -31.97 13.89
N LYS A 304 -6.12 -33.16 13.77
CA LYS A 304 -4.82 -33.58 14.31
C LYS A 304 -4.07 -34.43 13.25
N GLY A 305 -2.78 -34.69 13.46
CA GLY A 305 -1.90 -35.39 12.51
C GLY A 305 -0.97 -34.47 11.73
N ASN A 306 -0.09 -35.04 10.91
CA ASN A 306 0.87 -34.28 10.10
C ASN A 306 0.35 -34.06 8.68
N ILE A 307 0.47 -32.82 8.17
CA ILE A 307 0.12 -32.50 6.80
C ILE A 307 1.39 -32.08 6.07
N SER A 308 1.76 -32.80 5.02
CA SER A 308 2.95 -32.53 4.23
C SER A 308 2.65 -32.43 2.75
N ALA A 309 3.30 -31.53 2.03
CA ALA A 309 3.14 -31.44 0.59
C ALA A 309 4.40 -31.00 -0.17
N ASN A 310 4.46 -31.39 -1.44
CA ASN A 310 5.45 -30.94 -2.40
C ASN A 310 4.77 -30.62 -3.73
N ALA A 311 5.19 -29.52 -4.36
CA ALA A 311 4.80 -29.19 -5.71
C ALA A 311 6.06 -28.83 -6.50
N ASN A 312 6.35 -29.61 -7.54
CA ASN A 312 7.49 -29.37 -8.40
C ASN A 312 7.29 -28.09 -9.21
N ARG A 313 8.31 -27.22 -9.23
CA ARG A 313 8.27 -25.90 -9.88
C ARG A 313 8.86 -25.89 -11.30
N VAL A 314 9.21 -27.05 -11.86
CA VAL A 314 9.85 -27.16 -13.19
C VAL A 314 9.02 -26.47 -14.30
N THR A 315 7.68 -26.49 -14.22
CA THR A 315 6.77 -25.81 -15.17
C THR A 315 6.39 -24.37 -14.81
N LYS A 316 6.94 -23.80 -13.73
CA LYS A 316 6.64 -22.46 -13.16
C LYS A 316 5.26 -22.29 -12.49
N GLU A 317 4.40 -23.31 -12.48
CA GLU A 317 3.04 -23.23 -11.89
C GLU A 317 2.88 -23.95 -10.53
N GLY A 318 3.75 -24.91 -10.20
CA GLY A 318 3.63 -25.71 -8.97
C GLY A 318 3.71 -24.89 -7.68
N SER A 319 2.71 -25.07 -6.81
CA SER A 319 2.64 -24.50 -5.45
C SER A 319 1.82 -25.40 -4.53
N THR A 320 2.15 -25.37 -3.24
CA THR A 320 1.38 -26.05 -2.18
C THR A 320 0.43 -25.07 -1.50
N ALA A 321 -0.75 -25.55 -1.08
CA ALA A 321 -1.72 -24.83 -0.26
C ALA A 321 -2.23 -25.75 0.87
N LEU A 322 -1.86 -25.46 2.12
CA LEU A 322 -2.06 -26.38 3.24
C LEU A 322 -2.73 -25.71 4.45
N GLY A 323 -3.72 -26.40 5.02
CA GLY A 323 -4.45 -25.93 6.19
C GLY A 323 -4.78 -27.02 7.19
N GLY A 324 -4.70 -26.74 8.48
CA GLY A 324 -5.06 -27.74 9.50
C GLY A 324 -6.55 -28.13 9.44
N ILE A 325 -7.44 -27.20 9.10
CA ILE A 325 -8.84 -27.52 8.79
C ILE A 325 -9.05 -27.62 7.29
N CYS A 326 -8.66 -26.60 6.54
CA CYS A 326 -8.92 -26.53 5.11
C CYS A 326 -7.77 -25.95 4.28
N GLY A 327 -7.31 -26.64 3.24
CA GLY A 327 -6.26 -26.14 2.34
C GLY A 327 -6.63 -24.79 1.73
N VAL A 328 -7.74 -24.77 0.98
CA VAL A 328 -8.33 -23.60 0.32
C VAL A 328 -9.78 -23.40 0.74
N ASN A 329 -10.06 -22.29 1.41
CA ASN A 329 -11.39 -21.90 1.86
C ASN A 329 -12.04 -20.86 0.94
N ALA A 330 -13.04 -21.30 0.17
CA ALA A 330 -14.00 -20.47 -0.56
C ALA A 330 -15.44 -20.65 -0.01
N GLY A 331 -15.57 -21.11 1.23
CA GLY A 331 -16.83 -21.33 1.94
C GLY A 331 -16.82 -20.64 3.30
N THR A 332 -17.45 -21.26 4.31
CA THR A 332 -17.48 -20.78 5.69
C THR A 332 -16.84 -21.80 6.62
N ILE A 333 -15.89 -21.37 7.46
CA ILE A 333 -15.32 -22.16 8.56
C ILE A 333 -15.69 -21.48 9.87
N SER A 334 -16.24 -22.21 10.85
CA SER A 334 -16.55 -21.62 12.15
C SER A 334 -16.50 -22.62 13.30
N ASN A 335 -16.13 -22.16 14.50
CA ASN A 335 -16.04 -22.98 15.71
C ASN A 335 -15.15 -24.23 15.55
N CYS A 336 -14.05 -24.09 14.83
CA CYS A 336 -13.12 -25.20 14.55
C CYS A 336 -11.81 -25.04 15.31
N TYR A 337 -11.09 -26.15 15.54
CA TYR A 337 -9.72 -26.05 16.01
C TYR A 337 -8.73 -27.06 15.40
N SER A 338 -7.45 -26.69 15.33
CA SER A 338 -6.40 -27.51 14.75
C SER A 338 -5.15 -27.58 15.64
N THR A 339 -4.53 -28.75 15.72
CA THR A 339 -3.21 -28.94 16.34
C THR A 339 -2.22 -29.60 15.37
N ASN A 340 -2.47 -29.53 14.06
CA ASN A 340 -1.64 -30.15 13.04
C ASN A 340 -0.27 -29.46 12.91
N ASP A 341 0.78 -30.27 12.70
CA ASP A 341 2.03 -29.78 12.13
C ASP A 341 1.91 -29.82 10.59
N ILE A 342 2.35 -28.74 9.93
CA ILE A 342 2.13 -28.52 8.49
C ILE A 342 3.45 -28.16 7.80
N ILE A 343 3.85 -28.97 6.81
CA ILE A 343 5.17 -28.92 6.20
C ILE A 343 5.05 -28.87 4.68
N SER A 344 5.63 -27.84 4.06
CA SER A 344 5.81 -27.78 2.62
C SER A 344 7.28 -27.97 2.25
N ASP A 345 7.55 -28.89 1.33
CA ASP A 345 8.90 -29.15 0.82
C ASP A 345 9.38 -28.05 -0.12
N CYS A 346 8.47 -27.41 -0.86
CA CYS A 346 8.77 -26.25 -1.69
C CYS A 346 8.30 -24.94 -1.04
N TYR A 347 8.97 -23.82 -1.34
CA TYR A 347 8.55 -22.49 -0.91
C TYR A 347 7.05 -22.22 -1.21
N THR A 348 6.29 -21.74 -0.22
CA THR A 348 4.90 -21.28 -0.42
C THR A 348 4.51 -20.19 0.59
N GLY A 349 3.54 -19.35 0.23
CA GLY A 349 2.85 -18.43 1.14
C GLY A 349 1.52 -18.96 1.67
N PHE A 350 1.08 -20.14 1.23
CA PHE A 350 -0.28 -20.66 1.44
C PHE A 350 -0.33 -21.75 2.53
N ILE A 351 0.30 -21.52 3.69
CA ILE A 351 0.25 -22.44 4.85
C ILE A 351 -0.33 -21.72 6.06
N GLY A 352 -1.37 -22.29 6.68
CA GLY A 352 -1.94 -21.77 7.92
C GLY A 352 -2.48 -22.88 8.82
N ALA A 353 -2.46 -22.64 10.13
CA ALA A 353 -2.89 -23.62 11.12
C ALA A 353 -4.39 -23.95 11.03
N ILE A 354 -5.22 -23.02 10.53
CA ILE A 354 -6.62 -23.26 10.18
C ILE A 354 -6.76 -23.46 8.67
N THR A 355 -6.27 -22.50 7.88
CA THR A 355 -6.40 -22.56 6.42
C THR A 355 -5.20 -22.01 5.66
N GLY A 356 -4.83 -22.67 4.57
CA GLY A 356 -3.72 -22.24 3.73
C GLY A 356 -4.04 -20.99 2.95
N TRP A 357 -5.19 -20.97 2.26
CA TRP A 357 -5.64 -19.86 1.43
C TRP A 357 -7.14 -19.59 1.59
N VAL A 358 -7.52 -18.34 1.89
CA VAL A 358 -8.91 -17.88 1.85
C VAL A 358 -9.17 -17.03 0.59
N THR A 359 -10.16 -17.44 -0.20
CA THR A 359 -10.54 -16.73 -1.44
C THR A 359 -11.41 -15.50 -1.18
N GLY A 360 -11.76 -14.74 -2.22
CA GLY A 360 -12.54 -13.50 -2.11
C GLY A 360 -13.96 -13.66 -1.55
N ILE A 361 -14.49 -14.90 -1.51
CA ILE A 361 -15.80 -15.25 -0.97
C ILE A 361 -15.72 -16.07 0.32
N GLY A 362 -14.50 -16.41 0.76
CA GLY A 362 -14.26 -17.24 1.94
C GLY A 362 -14.48 -16.48 3.26
N SER A 363 -15.01 -17.17 4.25
CA SER A 363 -15.23 -16.65 5.60
C SER A 363 -14.70 -17.61 6.68
N THR A 364 -14.02 -17.09 7.70
CA THR A 364 -13.48 -17.87 8.82
C THR A 364 -13.79 -17.18 10.15
N PHE A 365 -14.47 -17.86 11.06
CA PHE A 365 -14.97 -17.30 12.32
C PHE A 365 -14.56 -18.15 13.51
N GLN A 366 -14.38 -17.54 14.69
CA GLN A 366 -14.39 -18.24 15.99
C GLN A 366 -13.58 -19.56 16.00
N SER A 367 -12.34 -19.53 15.49
CA SER A 367 -11.55 -20.75 15.28
C SER A 367 -10.17 -20.63 15.92
N TYR A 368 -9.67 -21.76 16.42
CA TYR A 368 -8.55 -21.80 17.36
C TYR A 368 -7.48 -22.77 16.90
N TYR A 369 -6.23 -22.53 17.27
CA TYR A 369 -5.16 -23.41 16.84
C TYR A 369 -4.04 -23.48 17.86
N ASP A 370 -3.29 -24.58 17.86
CA ASP A 370 -2.06 -24.66 18.64
C ASP A 370 -1.03 -23.71 18.05
N LYS A 371 -0.72 -22.63 18.78
CA LYS A 371 0.25 -21.63 18.34
C LYS A 371 1.69 -22.15 18.37
N ASP A 372 1.93 -23.28 19.04
CA ASP A 372 3.22 -23.94 19.13
C ASP A 372 3.46 -24.99 18.04
N SER A 373 2.43 -25.31 17.23
CA SER A 373 2.53 -26.18 16.05
C SER A 373 3.57 -25.68 15.05
N VAL A 374 4.15 -26.64 14.33
CA VAL A 374 5.22 -26.41 13.37
C VAL A 374 4.61 -26.12 12.01
N LEU A 375 4.82 -24.90 11.49
CA LEU A 375 4.53 -24.55 10.11
C LEU A 375 5.85 -24.32 9.37
N ILE A 376 6.12 -25.10 8.31
CA ILE A 376 7.32 -24.96 7.48
C ILE A 376 6.90 -24.65 6.05
N THR A 377 7.35 -23.51 5.52
CA THR A 377 7.00 -23.06 4.16
C THR A 377 7.98 -23.48 3.09
N ASP A 378 9.18 -23.94 3.47
CA ASP A 378 10.20 -24.50 2.59
C ASP A 378 11.09 -25.43 3.42
N ASN A 379 10.91 -26.74 3.24
CA ASN A 379 11.65 -27.77 3.95
C ASN A 379 12.85 -28.32 3.14
N ALA A 380 12.93 -28.03 1.84
CA ALA A 380 14.03 -28.46 0.97
C ALA A 380 15.33 -27.65 1.20
N THR A 381 15.24 -26.42 1.70
CA THR A 381 16.41 -25.59 2.00
C THR A 381 17.10 -25.98 3.31
N LYS A 382 18.45 -25.89 3.35
CA LYS A 382 19.24 -26.11 4.59
C LYS A 382 18.79 -25.21 5.75
N ASN A 383 18.29 -24.02 5.44
CA ASN A 383 17.75 -23.05 6.38
C ASN A 383 16.22 -23.04 6.28
N LYS A 384 15.58 -24.09 6.78
CA LYS A 384 14.12 -24.28 6.76
C LYS A 384 13.39 -23.00 7.16
N ASN A 385 12.37 -22.62 6.41
CA ASN A 385 11.58 -21.43 6.74
C ASN A 385 10.41 -21.78 7.68
N ILE A 386 10.69 -21.74 8.98
CA ILE A 386 9.73 -22.08 10.06
C ILE A 386 8.96 -20.83 10.50
N ILE A 387 7.62 -20.91 10.54
CA ILE A 387 6.75 -19.88 11.11
C ILE A 387 6.44 -20.26 12.57
N LYS A 388 6.98 -19.50 13.52
CA LYS A 388 6.72 -19.72 14.96
C LYS A 388 6.60 -18.41 15.74
N PRO A 389 5.52 -18.20 16.54
CA PRO A 389 4.33 -19.05 16.63
C PRO A 389 3.59 -19.19 15.30
N SER A 390 2.81 -20.25 15.17
CA SER A 390 2.02 -20.51 13.97
C SER A 390 0.98 -19.41 13.74
N VAL A 391 0.53 -19.28 12.50
CA VAL A 391 -0.48 -18.30 12.06
C VAL A 391 -1.74 -19.04 11.60
N PRO A 392 -2.95 -18.48 11.78
CA PRO A 392 -4.19 -19.20 11.46
C PRO A 392 -4.39 -19.36 9.95
N ILE A 393 -3.97 -18.36 9.17
CA ILE A 393 -4.21 -18.27 7.73
C ILE A 393 -2.87 -18.00 7.05
N GLY A 394 -2.56 -18.74 5.98
CA GLY A 394 -1.37 -18.48 5.17
C GLY A 394 -1.55 -17.25 4.28
N TRP A 395 -2.58 -17.29 3.44
CA TRP A 395 -2.92 -16.22 2.51
C TRP A 395 -4.42 -15.91 2.50
N MET A 396 -4.76 -14.65 2.19
CA MET A 396 -6.15 -14.22 2.06
C MET A 396 -6.31 -13.23 0.90
N VAL A 397 -7.38 -13.36 0.12
CA VAL A 397 -7.75 -12.39 -0.94
C VAL A 397 -8.30 -11.13 -0.28
N LYS A 398 -7.54 -10.03 -0.37
CA LYS A 398 -7.84 -8.77 0.33
C LYS A 398 -8.72 -7.89 -0.55
N GLY A 399 -9.77 -7.34 0.05
CA GLY A 399 -10.66 -6.37 -0.58
C GLY A 399 -11.73 -6.97 -1.47
N SER A 400 -12.78 -6.18 -1.71
CA SER A 400 -13.80 -6.49 -2.70
C SER A 400 -13.24 -6.32 -4.11
N GLY A 401 -13.76 -7.09 -5.04
CA GLY A 401 -13.27 -7.10 -6.41
C GLY A 401 -14.25 -7.78 -7.34
N VAL A 402 -13.78 -8.00 -8.57
CA VAL A 402 -14.49 -8.75 -9.58
C VAL A 402 -13.55 -9.86 -10.01
N SER A 403 -14.01 -11.11 -10.03
CA SER A 403 -13.23 -12.22 -10.54
C SER A 403 -12.99 -12.06 -12.04
N ASP A 404 -12.11 -12.88 -12.61
CA ASP A 404 -11.86 -12.89 -14.07
C ASP A 404 -13.11 -13.33 -14.86
N GLU A 405 -14.07 -13.95 -14.18
CA GLU A 405 -15.39 -14.33 -14.69
C GLU A 405 -16.45 -13.22 -14.53
N GLY A 406 -16.06 -12.03 -14.06
CA GLY A 406 -16.99 -10.91 -13.90
C GLY A 406 -17.83 -10.96 -12.61
N MET A 407 -17.61 -11.93 -11.72
CA MET A 407 -18.37 -12.04 -10.47
C MET A 407 -17.82 -11.12 -9.40
N ALA A 408 -18.66 -10.20 -8.91
CA ALA A 408 -18.32 -9.36 -7.78
C ALA A 408 -18.19 -10.20 -6.51
N TYR A 409 -17.16 -9.93 -5.70
CA TYR A 409 -16.98 -10.53 -4.39
C TYR A 409 -16.61 -9.46 -3.35
N GLU A 410 -17.00 -9.71 -2.10
CA GLU A 410 -16.92 -8.73 -0.99
C GLU A 410 -15.55 -8.71 -0.27
N GLY A 411 -14.66 -9.64 -0.68
CA GLY A 411 -13.39 -9.90 -0.03
C GLY A 411 -13.55 -10.86 1.14
N CYS A 412 -12.48 -11.58 1.47
CA CYS A 412 -12.53 -12.54 2.56
C CYS A 412 -12.91 -11.89 3.90
N ILE A 413 -13.58 -12.66 4.76
CA ILE A 413 -13.94 -12.23 6.12
C ILE A 413 -13.28 -13.16 7.12
N SER A 414 -12.53 -12.61 8.06
CA SER A 414 -11.90 -13.38 9.12
C SER A 414 -11.98 -12.62 10.42
N MET A 415 -12.48 -13.25 11.48
CA MET A 415 -12.61 -12.65 12.80
C MET A 415 -12.59 -13.71 13.88
N ASP A 416 -12.24 -13.31 15.10
CA ASP A 416 -12.23 -14.19 16.27
C ASP A 416 -11.32 -15.43 16.10
N LEU A 417 -10.19 -15.27 15.39
CA LEU A 417 -9.18 -16.32 15.21
C LEU A 417 -8.09 -16.19 16.27
N LYS A 418 -7.80 -17.27 17.01
CA LYS A 418 -6.87 -17.18 18.15
C LYS A 418 -5.95 -18.40 18.27
N GLY A 419 -4.65 -18.13 18.30
CA GLY A 419 -3.64 -19.12 18.67
C GLY A 419 -3.58 -19.31 20.18
N MET A 420 -3.52 -20.55 20.64
CA MET A 420 -3.48 -20.94 22.05
C MET A 420 -2.27 -21.85 22.29
N THR A 421 -1.60 -21.73 23.45
CA THR A 421 -0.61 -22.73 23.89
C THR A 421 -1.32 -24.06 24.13
N LYS A 422 -0.55 -25.16 24.14
CA LYS A 422 -1.04 -26.47 24.60
C LYS A 422 -1.75 -26.40 25.96
N SER A 423 -1.18 -25.67 26.92
CA SER A 423 -1.80 -25.50 28.25
C SER A 423 -3.14 -24.75 28.20
N GLU A 424 -3.25 -23.69 27.41
CA GLU A 424 -4.51 -22.97 27.19
C GLU A 424 -5.56 -23.85 26.51
N ILE A 425 -5.14 -24.66 25.51
CA ILE A 425 -6.01 -25.64 24.83
C ILE A 425 -6.55 -26.65 25.84
N SER A 426 -5.67 -27.26 26.63
CA SER A 426 -6.04 -28.27 27.64
C SER A 426 -6.92 -27.72 28.76
N SER A 427 -6.80 -26.45 29.12
CA SER A 427 -7.49 -25.90 30.29
C SER A 427 -8.77 -25.13 29.97
N SER A 428 -8.88 -24.51 28.78
CA SER A 428 -9.92 -23.51 28.52
C SER A 428 -10.65 -23.63 27.19
N LEU A 429 -10.09 -24.29 26.18
CA LEU A 429 -10.63 -24.22 24.81
C LEU A 429 -12.03 -24.85 24.69
N ALA A 430 -12.32 -25.97 25.38
CA ALA A 430 -13.66 -26.58 25.37
C ALA A 430 -14.75 -25.58 25.82
N ASN A 431 -14.49 -24.82 26.88
CA ASN A 431 -15.42 -23.80 27.38
C ASN A 431 -15.60 -22.66 26.38
N VAL A 432 -14.53 -22.25 25.70
CA VAL A 432 -14.58 -21.20 24.67
C VAL A 432 -15.42 -21.67 23.48
N LEU A 433 -15.19 -22.88 22.98
CA LEU A 433 -15.95 -23.47 21.87
C LEU A 433 -17.44 -23.61 22.21
N ASN A 434 -17.78 -24.04 23.44
CA ASN A 434 -19.18 -24.07 23.90
C ASN A 434 -19.80 -22.68 24.04
N SER A 435 -19.04 -21.68 24.47
CA SER A 435 -19.50 -20.30 24.55
C SER A 435 -19.84 -19.73 23.17
N ASN A 436 -19.05 -20.07 22.15
CA ASN A 436 -19.31 -19.66 20.77
C ASN A 436 -20.63 -20.23 20.23
N LEU A 437 -21.02 -21.45 20.62
CA LEU A 437 -22.32 -22.02 20.20
C LEU A 437 -23.50 -21.16 20.67
N LYS A 438 -23.37 -20.46 21.81
CA LYS A 438 -24.38 -19.53 22.36
C LYS A 438 -24.32 -18.13 21.74
N LYS A 439 -23.27 -17.83 20.97
CA LYS A 439 -23.02 -16.54 20.30
C LYS A 439 -22.32 -16.76 18.97
N SER A 440 -22.93 -17.57 18.11
CA SER A 440 -22.31 -18.03 16.87
C SER A 440 -22.26 -16.92 15.82
N ARG A 441 -21.17 -16.87 15.05
CA ARG A 441 -21.07 -16.00 13.87
C ARG A 441 -21.83 -16.53 12.65
N ILE A 442 -22.34 -17.75 12.70
CA ILE A 442 -23.12 -18.35 11.60
C ILE A 442 -24.56 -18.63 12.03
N ASN A 443 -25.49 -18.55 11.08
CA ASN A 443 -26.91 -18.82 11.31
C ASN A 443 -27.35 -20.07 10.54
N LEU A 444 -27.25 -21.24 11.18
CA LEU A 444 -27.66 -22.51 10.57
C LEU A 444 -29.15 -22.54 10.17
N LYS A 445 -30.02 -21.83 10.89
CA LYS A 445 -31.46 -21.74 10.60
C LYS A 445 -31.77 -20.87 9.38
N LYS A 446 -30.86 -20.00 8.97
CA LYS A 446 -31.00 -19.10 7.81
C LYS A 446 -30.18 -19.57 6.60
N GLY A 447 -29.10 -20.31 6.82
CA GLY A 447 -28.15 -20.70 5.77
C GLY A 447 -27.02 -19.69 5.62
N SER A 448 -26.26 -19.81 4.54
CA SER A 448 -25.22 -18.85 4.21
C SER A 448 -25.77 -17.44 3.96
N ARG A 449 -24.86 -16.44 3.99
CA ARG A 449 -25.16 -15.05 3.63
C ARG A 449 -25.46 -14.87 2.15
N SER A 450 -24.90 -15.72 1.30
CA SER A 450 -25.14 -15.75 -0.15
C SER A 450 -26.09 -16.88 -0.52
N ASN A 451 -27.08 -16.60 -1.37
CA ASN A 451 -28.13 -17.54 -1.74
C ASN A 451 -27.61 -18.77 -2.52
N ASP A 452 -26.44 -18.67 -3.14
CA ASP A 452 -25.79 -19.73 -3.92
C ASP A 452 -24.80 -20.57 -3.10
N HIS A 453 -24.75 -20.41 -1.78
CA HIS A 453 -23.89 -21.17 -0.86
C HIS A 453 -24.66 -22.28 -0.12
N TRP A 454 -24.05 -22.85 0.93
CA TRP A 454 -24.69 -23.84 1.81
C TRP A 454 -26.07 -23.36 2.33
N LYS A 455 -27.05 -24.27 2.28
CA LYS A 455 -28.46 -24.00 2.62
C LYS A 455 -28.73 -24.18 4.11
N LYS A 456 -29.82 -23.57 4.60
CA LYS A 456 -30.27 -23.71 6.00
C LYS A 456 -30.49 -25.17 6.40
N ASP A 457 -30.26 -25.46 7.67
CA ASP A 457 -30.48 -26.77 8.27
C ASP A 457 -30.90 -26.60 9.73
N GLU A 458 -32.21 -26.66 9.96
CA GLU A 458 -32.81 -26.45 11.29
C GLU A 458 -32.52 -27.64 12.22
N ASN A 459 -32.42 -28.85 11.67
CA ASN A 459 -32.10 -30.04 12.46
C ASN A 459 -30.66 -29.95 13.00
N LEU A 460 -29.68 -29.61 12.15
CA LEU A 460 -28.31 -29.38 12.61
C LEU A 460 -28.23 -28.22 13.59
N ALA A 461 -29.03 -27.16 13.42
CA ALA A 461 -29.03 -26.02 14.32
C ALA A 461 -29.42 -26.37 15.77
N GLU A 462 -30.18 -27.45 15.99
CA GLU A 462 -30.60 -27.94 17.31
C GLU A 462 -29.71 -29.09 17.84
N ASN A 463 -28.82 -29.65 17.01
CA ASN A 463 -28.12 -30.91 17.28
C ASN A 463 -26.59 -30.80 17.15
N ILE A 464 -25.98 -29.75 17.68
CA ILE A 464 -24.52 -29.59 17.68
C ILE A 464 -23.93 -30.18 18.96
N PHE A 465 -22.88 -31.00 18.82
CA PHE A 465 -22.23 -31.60 19.98
C PHE A 465 -21.46 -30.55 20.80
N GLU A 466 -21.68 -30.57 22.11
CA GLU A 466 -20.90 -29.77 23.06
C GLU A 466 -19.50 -30.35 23.22
N TRP A 467 -18.56 -29.49 23.58
CA TRP A 467 -17.18 -29.84 23.85
C TRP A 467 -16.97 -30.18 25.33
N THR A 468 -16.20 -31.22 25.58
CA THR A 468 -15.63 -31.53 26.89
C THR A 468 -14.12 -31.64 26.77
N ASN A 469 -13.40 -31.66 27.89
CA ASN A 469 -11.96 -31.89 27.89
C ASN A 469 -11.67 -33.35 28.26
N SER A 470 -10.94 -34.06 27.41
CA SER A 470 -10.51 -35.43 27.66
C SER A 470 -9.03 -35.58 27.33
N SER A 471 -8.26 -36.22 28.22
CA SER A 471 -6.81 -36.42 28.06
C SER A 471 -6.03 -35.15 27.70
N GLY A 472 -6.46 -34.00 28.25
CA GLY A 472 -5.82 -32.71 28.00
C GLY A 472 -6.15 -32.07 26.64
N PHE A 473 -7.17 -32.54 25.92
CA PHE A 473 -7.63 -31.92 24.68
C PHE A 473 -9.16 -31.80 24.61
N PRO A 474 -9.70 -30.75 23.95
CA PRO A 474 -11.13 -30.64 23.67
C PRO A 474 -11.61 -31.75 22.72
N VAL A 475 -12.67 -32.45 23.10
CA VAL A 475 -13.35 -33.48 22.28
C VAL A 475 -14.85 -33.28 22.36
N PHE A 476 -15.61 -33.92 21.46
CA PHE A 476 -17.07 -33.92 21.56
C PHE A 476 -17.52 -34.71 22.80
N SER A 477 -18.52 -34.18 23.49
CA SER A 477 -19.29 -34.88 24.51
C SER A 477 -20.53 -35.53 23.90
N ASP A 478 -21.24 -36.36 24.65
CA ASP A 478 -22.51 -36.93 24.19
C ASP A 478 -23.68 -35.92 24.23
N LYS A 479 -23.46 -34.73 24.82
CA LYS A 479 -24.49 -33.70 24.92
C LYS A 479 -24.57 -32.89 23.63
N LYS A 480 -25.80 -32.61 23.20
CA LYS A 480 -26.12 -31.74 22.07
C LYS A 480 -26.76 -30.44 22.55
N THR A 481 -26.54 -29.37 21.80
CA THR A 481 -27.04 -28.03 22.12
C THR A 481 -27.44 -27.28 20.86
N SER A 482 -28.31 -26.30 21.04
CA SER A 482 -28.77 -25.43 19.95
C SER A 482 -27.78 -24.29 19.70
N VAL A 483 -27.57 -23.97 18.43
CA VAL A 483 -26.75 -22.83 18.02
C VAL A 483 -27.57 -21.55 18.06
N VAL A 484 -27.08 -20.57 18.81
CA VAL A 484 -27.68 -19.24 18.90
C VAL A 484 -26.83 -18.26 18.10
N TYR A 485 -27.42 -17.68 17.05
CA TYR A 485 -26.77 -16.67 16.24
C TYR A 485 -26.59 -15.36 17.02
N ASP A 486 -25.37 -14.82 17.06
CA ASP A 486 -25.12 -13.49 17.61
C ASP A 486 -25.62 -12.42 16.63
N ILE A 487 -26.71 -11.75 16.99
CA ILE A 487 -27.34 -10.70 16.19
C ILE A 487 -26.39 -9.53 15.87
N ASN A 488 -25.34 -9.33 16.67
CA ASN A 488 -24.34 -8.29 16.40
C ASN A 488 -23.38 -8.66 15.27
N THR A 489 -23.37 -9.93 14.83
CA THR A 489 -22.47 -10.40 13.78
C THR A 489 -22.69 -9.66 12.47
N GLU A 490 -23.94 -9.36 12.08
CA GLU A 490 -24.21 -8.56 10.89
C GLU A 490 -23.58 -7.16 10.99
N ASN A 491 -23.61 -6.54 12.17
CA ASN A 491 -23.00 -5.22 12.37
C ASN A 491 -21.47 -5.31 12.27
N LEU A 492 -20.87 -6.36 12.83
CA LEU A 492 -19.43 -6.59 12.77
C LEU A 492 -18.98 -6.91 11.33
N ILE A 493 -19.74 -7.73 10.61
CA ILE A 493 -19.47 -8.04 9.19
C ILE A 493 -19.60 -6.78 8.33
N LYS A 494 -20.69 -6.01 8.49
CA LYS A 494 -20.85 -4.72 7.81
C LYS A 494 -19.67 -3.81 8.09
N GLN A 495 -19.27 -3.68 9.35
CA GLN A 495 -18.06 -2.94 9.76
C GLN A 495 -16.80 -3.43 9.01
N LEU A 496 -16.59 -4.74 8.88
CA LEU A 496 -15.43 -5.31 8.17
C LEU A 496 -15.49 -5.15 6.64
N GLN A 497 -16.69 -5.18 6.08
CA GLN A 497 -16.96 -5.03 4.64
C GLN A 497 -17.03 -3.56 4.21
N MET A 498 -17.01 -2.63 5.16
CA MET A 498 -16.89 -1.19 4.91
C MET A 498 -15.49 -0.86 4.37
N ASN A 499 -15.23 -1.29 3.14
CA ASN A 499 -14.36 -0.58 2.22
C ASN A 499 -15.03 0.76 1.88
N SER A 500 -14.61 1.81 2.58
CA SER A 500 -14.51 3.21 2.13
C SER A 500 -15.72 3.96 1.53
N LYS A 501 -16.93 3.39 1.34
CA LYS A 501 -18.06 4.12 0.72
C LYS A 501 -19.48 3.91 1.23
N GLU A 502 -19.85 2.98 2.12
CA GLU A 502 -21.31 2.72 2.32
C GLU A 502 -21.88 2.59 3.74
N GLY A 503 -21.12 2.33 4.81
CA GLY A 503 -21.73 2.23 6.15
C GLY A 503 -21.75 3.55 6.93
N ILE A 504 -22.92 3.99 7.38
CA ILE A 504 -23.10 5.22 8.17
C ILE A 504 -23.01 4.87 9.66
N ASN A 505 -22.11 5.53 10.41
CA ASN A 505 -22.07 5.39 11.88
C ASN A 505 -23.24 6.12 12.55
N GLU A 506 -23.70 5.61 13.71
CA GLU A 506 -24.68 6.28 14.56
C GLU A 506 -24.10 7.58 15.14
N GLY A 507 -24.91 8.62 15.25
CA GLY A 507 -24.55 9.87 15.92
C GLY A 507 -24.84 11.12 15.10
N ASP A 508 -24.29 12.24 15.57
CA ASP A 508 -24.46 13.55 14.98
C ASP A 508 -23.29 13.87 14.04
N PHE A 509 -23.59 14.16 12.78
CA PHE A 509 -22.61 14.51 11.76
C PHE A 509 -23.01 15.77 11.02
N TYR A 510 -22.04 16.46 10.44
CA TYR A 510 -22.27 17.75 9.81
C TYR A 510 -22.06 17.69 8.31
N GLY A 511 -22.93 18.37 7.58
CA GLY A 511 -22.93 18.44 6.13
C GLY A 511 -22.95 19.89 5.65
N ARG A 512 -22.27 20.17 4.54
CA ARG A 512 -22.31 21.49 3.91
C ARG A 512 -22.39 21.40 2.40
N SER A 513 -23.15 22.30 1.77
CA SER A 513 -23.20 22.44 0.31
C SER A 513 -21.85 22.87 -0.28
N LYS A 514 -21.59 22.59 -1.57
CA LYS A 514 -20.31 22.95 -2.21
C LYS A 514 -20.07 24.46 -2.25
N ASP A 515 -21.13 25.25 -2.40
CA ASP A 515 -21.08 26.71 -2.38
C ASP A 515 -20.99 27.32 -0.97
N LYS A 516 -20.87 26.47 0.06
CA LYS A 516 -20.75 26.83 1.48
C LYS A 516 -21.96 27.59 2.06
N SER A 517 -23.08 27.68 1.35
CA SER A 517 -24.25 28.48 1.75
C SER A 517 -25.29 27.75 2.61
N LEU A 518 -25.22 26.42 2.71
CA LEU A 518 -26.11 25.61 3.55
C LEU A 518 -25.29 24.66 4.41
N VAL A 519 -25.51 24.71 5.73
CA VAL A 519 -24.93 23.81 6.73
C VAL A 519 -26.06 23.08 7.45
N VAL A 520 -25.95 21.76 7.57
CA VAL A 520 -26.88 20.92 8.33
C VAL A 520 -26.14 20.06 9.35
N LYS A 521 -26.78 19.80 10.49
CA LYS A 521 -26.46 18.73 11.42
C LYS A 521 -27.44 17.60 11.19
N VAL A 522 -26.94 16.39 10.94
CA VAL A 522 -27.72 15.20 10.61
C VAL A 522 -27.47 14.16 11.69
N LYS A 523 -28.55 13.65 12.28
CA LYS A 523 -28.48 12.56 13.25
C LYS A 523 -28.81 11.24 12.56
N PHE A 524 -27.90 10.28 12.65
CA PHE A 524 -28.12 8.92 12.17
C PHE A 524 -28.35 7.98 13.35
N ASP A 525 -29.27 7.03 13.18
CA ASP A 525 -29.48 5.94 14.14
C ASP A 525 -28.52 4.76 13.88
N LYS A 526 -28.69 3.68 14.66
CA LYS A 526 -27.91 2.43 14.53
C LYS A 526 -28.07 1.72 13.19
N LYS A 527 -29.12 2.01 12.43
CA LYS A 527 -29.37 1.44 11.10
C LYS A 527 -28.75 2.31 10.00
N GLY A 528 -28.22 3.48 10.33
CA GLY A 528 -27.73 4.47 9.39
C GLY A 528 -28.85 5.31 8.76
N ASP A 529 -30.06 5.25 9.32
CA ASP A 529 -31.19 6.06 8.88
C ASP A 529 -31.08 7.48 9.46
N ILE A 530 -31.45 8.49 8.66
CA ILE A 530 -31.53 9.88 9.13
C ILE A 530 -32.77 10.03 10.02
N ILE A 531 -32.57 10.35 11.29
CA ILE A 531 -33.65 10.54 12.27
C ILE A 531 -33.85 12.01 12.68
N ASP A 532 -32.88 12.88 12.39
CA ASP A 532 -33.01 14.32 12.60
C ASP A 532 -32.12 15.10 11.62
N ILE A 533 -32.61 16.27 11.17
CA ILE A 533 -31.85 17.23 10.37
C ILE A 533 -32.10 18.62 10.96
N LYS A 534 -31.04 19.24 11.51
CA LYS A 534 -31.07 20.63 11.97
C LYS A 534 -30.29 21.52 11.01
N THR A 535 -30.95 22.52 10.44
CA THR A 535 -30.29 23.54 9.62
C THR A 535 -29.55 24.52 10.53
N LEU A 536 -28.25 24.68 10.34
CA LEU A 536 -27.40 25.60 11.11
C LEU A 536 -27.16 26.92 10.36
N GLU A 537 -27.00 26.86 9.04
CA GLU A 537 -26.86 28.01 8.15
C GLU A 537 -27.63 27.75 6.85
N GLY A 538 -28.16 28.78 6.21
CA GLY A 538 -29.02 28.64 5.02
C GLY A 538 -30.49 28.37 5.37
N ARG A 539 -31.29 27.98 4.37
CA ARG A 539 -32.73 27.70 4.53
C ARG A 539 -33.08 26.35 3.91
N VAL A 540 -33.77 25.52 4.71
CA VAL A 540 -34.40 24.26 4.29
C VAL A 540 -35.79 24.24 4.91
N THR A 541 -36.80 23.87 4.14
CA THR A 541 -38.18 23.84 4.63
C THR A 541 -38.42 22.61 5.52
N LYS A 542 -39.38 22.73 6.44
CA LYS A 542 -39.77 21.61 7.31
C LYS A 542 -40.30 20.42 6.49
N GLU A 543 -41.04 20.67 5.41
CA GLU A 543 -41.52 19.61 4.51
C GLU A 543 -40.40 18.84 3.83
N GLU A 544 -39.33 19.50 3.39
CA GLU A 544 -38.14 18.82 2.83
C GLU A 544 -37.49 17.89 3.87
N ILE A 545 -37.33 18.37 5.11
CA ILE A 545 -36.77 17.57 6.21
C ILE A 545 -37.68 16.38 6.54
N ASP A 546 -38.99 16.63 6.69
CA ASP A 546 -39.97 15.60 7.05
C ASP A 546 -40.07 14.50 5.98
N LYS A 547 -39.93 14.84 4.69
CA LYS A 547 -39.89 13.82 3.61
C LYS A 547 -38.69 12.89 3.74
N ILE A 548 -37.54 13.40 4.18
CA ILE A 548 -36.31 12.61 4.33
C ILE A 548 -36.39 11.73 5.58
N ILE A 549 -36.74 12.32 6.74
CA ILE A 549 -36.84 11.58 8.02
C ILE A 549 -37.91 10.47 7.93
N ASN A 550 -39.04 10.74 7.27
CA ASN A 550 -40.11 9.75 7.07
C ASN A 550 -39.87 8.81 5.86
N LYS A 551 -38.67 8.82 5.28
CA LYS A 551 -38.27 7.96 4.14
C LYS A 551 -39.16 8.06 2.90
N LYS A 552 -39.84 9.20 2.71
CA LYS A 552 -40.66 9.49 1.52
C LYS A 552 -39.82 9.97 0.34
N GLU A 553 -38.57 10.37 0.58
CA GLU A 553 -37.64 10.85 -0.44
C GLU A 553 -36.21 10.37 -0.12
N LYS A 554 -35.52 9.74 -1.09
CA LYS A 554 -34.12 9.32 -0.93
C LYS A 554 -33.18 10.50 -1.20
N ILE A 555 -31.98 10.49 -0.60
CA ILE A 555 -30.97 11.55 -0.83
C ILE A 555 -30.66 11.75 -2.32
N SER A 556 -30.67 10.69 -3.12
CA SER A 556 -30.47 10.75 -4.58
C SER A 556 -31.51 11.59 -5.31
N ASP A 557 -32.73 11.67 -4.78
CA ASP A 557 -33.92 12.18 -5.47
C ASP A 557 -34.27 13.60 -5.02
N ILE A 558 -33.58 14.12 -4.00
CA ILE A 558 -33.73 15.48 -3.47
C ILE A 558 -33.47 16.51 -4.58
N LYS A 559 -34.49 17.31 -4.89
CA LYS A 559 -34.42 18.40 -5.89
C LYS A 559 -33.59 19.59 -5.43
N ASN A 560 -33.57 19.86 -4.12
CA ASN A 560 -32.74 20.90 -3.53
C ASN A 560 -31.26 20.47 -3.54
N ASN A 561 -30.54 20.86 -4.61
CA ASN A 561 -29.14 20.47 -4.81
C ASN A 561 -28.25 20.80 -3.62
N LYS A 562 -28.49 21.92 -2.91
CA LYS A 562 -27.69 22.30 -1.74
C LYS A 562 -27.90 21.34 -0.58
N LEU A 563 -29.16 21.01 -0.28
CA LEU A 563 -29.50 20.05 0.77
C LEU A 563 -28.95 18.66 0.43
N LYS A 564 -29.11 18.21 -0.81
CA LYS A 564 -28.54 16.96 -1.31
C LYS A 564 -27.03 16.90 -1.09
N GLU A 565 -26.30 17.93 -1.50
CA GLU A 565 -24.85 18.01 -1.30
C GLU A 565 -24.46 17.98 0.18
N ALA A 566 -25.16 18.74 1.02
CA ALA A 566 -24.89 18.78 2.45
C ALA A 566 -25.13 17.42 3.11
N LEU A 567 -26.24 16.74 2.79
CA LEU A 567 -26.55 15.41 3.33
C LEU A 567 -25.54 14.36 2.84
N LEU A 568 -25.15 14.38 1.56
CA LEU A 568 -24.09 13.50 1.05
C LEU A 568 -22.77 13.70 1.80
N LYS A 569 -22.44 14.95 2.17
CA LYS A 569 -21.25 15.25 2.95
C LYS A 569 -21.35 14.75 4.40
N ALA A 570 -22.51 14.89 5.04
CA ALA A 570 -22.75 14.31 6.37
C ALA A 570 -22.63 12.78 6.34
N VAL A 571 -23.14 12.13 5.29
CA VAL A 571 -22.99 10.69 5.04
C VAL A 571 -21.52 10.30 4.80
N GLU A 572 -20.74 11.10 4.08
CA GLU A 572 -19.30 10.86 3.90
C GLU A 572 -18.55 10.92 5.24
N LYS A 573 -18.84 11.95 6.05
CA LYS A 573 -18.24 12.12 7.38
C LYS A 573 -18.67 11.02 8.35
N SER A 574 -19.94 10.61 8.30
CA SER A 574 -20.43 9.53 9.16
C SER A 574 -19.77 8.20 8.86
N LYS A 575 -19.36 7.93 7.62
CA LYS A 575 -18.63 6.68 7.27
C LYS A 575 -17.29 6.53 7.99
N ILE A 576 -16.62 7.63 8.29
CA ILE A 576 -15.31 7.67 8.96
C ILE A 576 -15.40 8.15 10.42
N ASN A 577 -16.62 8.28 10.94
CA ASN A 577 -16.91 8.81 12.27
C ASN A 577 -16.30 10.21 12.53
N ASP A 578 -16.29 11.05 11.48
CA ASP A 578 -15.79 12.42 11.50
C ASP A 578 -16.87 13.38 12.01
N ILE A 579 -16.74 13.80 13.26
CA ILE A 579 -17.69 14.70 13.93
C ILE A 579 -17.39 16.18 13.72
N THR A 580 -16.46 16.54 12.81
CA THR A 580 -16.11 17.94 12.59
C THR A 580 -17.32 18.73 12.08
N ASP A 581 -17.60 19.85 12.72
CA ASP A 581 -18.69 20.75 12.34
C ASP A 581 -18.26 21.79 11.30
N TYR A 582 -19.21 22.65 10.93
CA TYR A 582 -19.02 23.81 10.04
C TYR A 582 -19.41 25.11 10.76
N SER A 583 -19.20 25.17 12.08
CA SER A 583 -19.49 26.37 12.85
C SER A 583 -18.79 27.58 12.21
N LYS A 584 -19.53 28.69 12.11
CA LYS A 584 -19.09 29.89 11.39
C LYS A 584 -17.68 30.28 11.85
N LEU A 585 -16.76 30.29 10.90
CA LEU A 585 -15.41 30.78 11.12
C LEU A 585 -15.48 32.23 11.58
N ASN A 586 -15.07 32.46 12.82
CA ASN A 586 -14.85 33.80 13.30
C ASN A 586 -13.53 34.28 12.69
N TYR A 587 -13.53 34.96 11.54
CA TYR A 587 -12.29 35.43 10.91
C TYR A 587 -11.48 36.43 11.76
N ASN A 588 -12.03 36.89 12.89
CA ASN A 588 -11.28 37.52 13.97
C ASN A 588 -10.71 36.47 14.96
N ILE A 589 -10.29 35.29 14.48
CA ILE A 589 -9.75 34.17 15.29
C ILE A 589 -8.62 34.68 16.19
N PHE A 590 -7.80 35.56 15.62
CA PHE A 590 -6.66 36.15 16.27
C PHE A 590 -7.03 37.60 16.60
N GLU A 591 -7.24 37.88 17.89
CA GLU A 591 -7.48 39.26 18.38
C GLU A 591 -6.29 40.19 18.07
N LYS A 592 -5.12 39.61 17.80
CA LYS A 592 -3.84 40.26 17.52
C LYS A 592 -3.02 39.45 16.51
N GLY A 593 -2.21 40.14 15.73
CA GLY A 593 -1.30 39.53 14.75
C GLY A 593 -1.79 39.64 13.30
N LYS A 594 -0.88 40.00 12.39
CA LYS A 594 -1.11 40.00 10.93
C LYS A 594 -0.72 38.68 10.26
N GLY A 595 -0.21 37.71 11.03
CA GLY A 595 0.28 36.44 10.53
C GLY A 595 1.61 36.55 9.79
N THR A 596 2.34 37.65 9.98
CA THR A 596 3.71 37.84 9.47
C THR A 596 4.71 37.37 10.51
N LYS A 597 5.98 37.23 10.13
CA LYS A 597 7.03 36.78 11.05
C LYS A 597 7.20 37.69 12.28
N ASP A 598 7.14 39.00 12.06
CA ASP A 598 7.31 40.02 13.10
C ASP A 598 6.01 40.27 13.89
N ASP A 599 4.87 39.90 13.31
CA ASP A 599 3.54 40.07 13.91
C ASP A 599 2.67 38.81 13.68
N PRO A 600 3.01 37.69 14.35
CA PRO A 600 2.36 36.40 14.14
C PRO A 600 0.93 36.40 14.67
N PHE A 601 0.06 35.58 14.08
CA PHE A 601 -1.26 35.28 14.62
C PHE A 601 -1.16 34.66 16.01
N ILE A 602 -1.91 35.18 16.97
CA ILE A 602 -1.80 34.76 18.37
C ILE A 602 -2.98 33.88 18.81
N ILE A 603 -2.68 32.69 19.33
CA ILE A 603 -3.64 31.81 20.01
C ILE A 603 -3.44 31.91 21.52
N ASP A 604 -4.48 32.31 22.22
CA ASP A 604 -4.48 32.63 23.64
C ASP A 604 -5.48 31.80 24.46
N ASN A 605 -6.38 31.03 23.84
CA ASN A 605 -7.31 30.16 24.55
C ASN A 605 -7.78 28.96 23.70
N GLU A 606 -8.49 28.01 24.34
CA GLU A 606 -9.00 26.79 23.69
C GLU A 606 -9.91 27.10 22.49
N ASN A 607 -10.81 28.09 22.59
CA ASN A 607 -11.74 28.39 21.50
C ASN A 607 -11.00 28.90 20.25
N GLN A 608 -10.02 29.79 20.42
CA GLN A 608 -9.17 30.24 19.32
C GLN A 608 -8.37 29.08 18.70
N PHE A 609 -7.93 28.13 19.52
CA PHE A 609 -7.21 26.96 19.02
C PHE A 609 -8.11 26.01 18.21
N LEU A 610 -9.35 25.80 18.67
CA LEU A 610 -10.36 25.04 17.92
C LEU A 610 -10.80 25.77 16.64
N ASP A 611 -10.89 27.10 16.67
CA ASP A 611 -11.19 27.91 15.48
C ASP A 611 -10.03 27.86 14.46
N PHE A 612 -8.77 27.87 14.91
CA PHE A 612 -7.60 27.63 14.07
C PHE A 612 -7.65 26.24 13.40
N ALA A 613 -8.04 25.19 14.13
CA ALA A 613 -8.18 23.87 13.54
C ALA A 613 -9.29 23.85 12.46
N ARG A 614 -10.41 24.51 12.73
CA ARG A 614 -11.52 24.66 11.79
C ARG A 614 -11.13 25.46 10.55
N SER A 615 -10.32 26.52 10.68
CA SER A 615 -9.90 27.33 9.52
C SER A 615 -9.05 26.53 8.54
N VAL A 616 -8.10 25.73 9.04
CA VAL A 616 -7.28 24.89 8.17
C VAL A 616 -8.12 23.82 7.47
N ASN A 617 -9.14 23.31 8.15
CA ASN A 617 -10.08 22.35 7.57
C ASN A 617 -10.97 22.95 6.47
N GLU A 618 -10.98 24.27 6.33
CA GLU A 618 -11.87 25.02 5.45
C GLU A 618 -11.21 25.61 4.20
N GLU A 619 -9.97 25.16 3.92
CA GLU A 619 -9.09 25.52 2.78
C GLU A 619 -8.01 26.58 3.07
N GLU A 620 -7.84 27.01 4.32
CA GLU A 620 -6.68 27.83 4.71
C GLU A 620 -5.46 26.95 4.99
N ASN A 621 -4.47 26.93 4.11
CA ASN A 621 -3.26 26.11 4.33
C ASN A 621 -2.19 26.83 5.17
N TYR A 622 -2.39 28.11 5.49
CA TYR A 622 -1.46 28.97 6.24
C TYR A 622 -0.06 29.08 5.61
N ALA A 623 0.09 28.85 4.30
CA ALA A 623 1.37 29.05 3.62
C ALA A 623 1.87 30.49 3.83
N ASP A 624 3.16 30.63 4.18
CA ASP A 624 3.80 31.90 4.55
C ASP A 624 3.17 32.65 5.73
N LYS A 625 2.34 31.97 6.55
CA LYS A 625 1.74 32.53 7.75
C LYS A 625 2.40 32.01 9.02
N TYR A 626 2.49 32.89 10.01
CA TYR A 626 3.07 32.61 11.31
C TYR A 626 1.98 32.60 12.37
N VAL A 627 1.91 31.52 13.14
CA VAL A 627 0.96 31.32 14.24
C VAL A 627 1.77 31.02 15.50
N LYS A 628 1.38 31.61 16.63
CA LYS A 628 2.10 31.50 17.90
C LYS A 628 1.12 31.29 19.06
N LEU A 629 1.46 30.38 19.98
CA LEU A 629 0.78 30.30 21.27
C LEU A 629 1.28 31.41 22.22
N ASN A 630 0.37 32.05 22.94
CA ASN A 630 0.71 33.05 23.97
C ASN A 630 0.55 32.52 25.41
N ARG A 631 -0.12 31.38 25.58
CA ARG A 631 -0.23 30.67 26.85
C ARG A 631 -0.43 29.17 26.65
N ASP A 632 -0.36 28.44 27.75
CA ASP A 632 -0.71 27.02 27.80
C ASP A 632 -2.21 26.83 27.51
N ILE A 633 -2.54 25.84 26.69
CA ILE A 633 -3.90 25.51 26.27
C ILE A 633 -4.28 24.15 26.84
N LYS A 634 -5.31 24.11 27.68
CA LYS A 634 -5.90 22.85 28.17
C LYS A 634 -7.17 22.57 27.38
N LEU A 635 -7.20 21.44 26.67
CA LEU A 635 -8.36 21.01 25.92
C LEU A 635 -9.38 20.37 26.87
N THR A 636 -10.62 20.82 26.80
CA THR A 636 -11.79 20.26 27.51
C THR A 636 -12.69 19.48 26.57
N LYS A 637 -12.60 19.75 25.26
CA LYS A 637 -13.32 19.06 24.19
C LYS A 637 -12.43 18.07 23.45
N GLU A 638 -13.06 17.12 22.77
CA GLU A 638 -12.34 16.21 21.87
C GLU A 638 -11.68 17.00 20.72
N TRP A 639 -10.47 16.60 20.35
CA TRP A 639 -9.66 17.34 19.38
C TRP A 639 -10.13 17.11 17.94
N ILE A 640 -10.17 18.21 17.18
CA ILE A 640 -10.43 18.21 15.75
C ILE A 640 -9.09 18.19 15.01
N VAL A 641 -8.81 17.12 14.28
CA VAL A 641 -7.58 16.98 13.49
C VAL A 641 -7.48 18.12 12.46
N VAL A 642 -6.35 18.83 12.48
CA VAL A 642 -6.07 19.96 11.57
C VAL A 642 -5.69 19.43 10.19
N GLY A 643 -6.34 19.90 9.13
CA GLY A 643 -6.03 19.56 7.73
C GLY A 643 -6.88 18.47 7.09
N SER A 644 -8.08 18.23 7.61
CA SER A 644 -9.18 17.48 6.98
C SER A 644 -8.75 16.11 6.45
N GLN A 645 -8.17 15.30 7.34
CA GLN A 645 -7.68 13.95 6.99
C GLN A 645 -6.72 13.94 5.79
N GLY A 646 -5.93 15.01 5.65
CA GLY A 646 -4.89 15.18 4.62
C GLY A 646 -5.33 15.95 3.38
N LYS A 647 -6.61 16.35 3.27
CA LYS A 647 -7.09 17.15 2.13
C LYS A 647 -6.55 18.58 2.13
N HIS A 648 -6.30 19.15 3.32
CA HIS A 648 -5.81 20.52 3.49
C HIS A 648 -4.54 20.52 4.36
N PRO A 649 -3.38 20.09 3.83
CA PRO A 649 -2.15 20.05 4.60
C PRO A 649 -1.78 21.43 5.18
N PHE A 650 -1.29 21.45 6.42
CA PHE A 650 -0.77 22.66 7.04
C PHE A 650 0.62 23.01 6.47
N LYS A 651 0.79 24.26 6.04
CA LYS A 651 2.00 24.78 5.39
C LYS A 651 2.62 25.98 6.10
N GLY A 652 2.05 26.42 7.22
CA GLY A 652 2.51 27.58 7.97
C GLY A 652 3.61 27.28 8.99
N ASP A 653 4.00 28.32 9.72
CA ASP A 653 4.92 28.26 10.85
C ASP A 653 4.12 28.32 12.16
N PHE A 654 4.04 27.20 12.88
CA PHE A 654 3.40 27.11 14.19
C PHE A 654 4.45 27.10 15.31
N ASN A 655 4.55 28.21 16.03
CA ASN A 655 5.44 28.37 17.17
C ASN A 655 4.68 28.15 18.48
N GLY A 656 4.95 27.04 19.16
CA GLY A 656 4.39 26.79 20.49
C GLY A 656 4.90 27.78 21.55
N ASN A 657 5.95 28.56 21.28
CA ASN A 657 6.53 29.53 22.21
C ASN A 657 6.86 28.94 23.61
N ASN A 658 7.22 27.66 23.62
CA ASN A 658 7.44 26.81 24.79
C ASN A 658 6.20 26.58 25.67
N HIS A 659 5.00 26.92 25.20
CA HIS A 659 3.75 26.61 25.86
C HIS A 659 3.32 25.15 25.67
N THR A 660 2.40 24.74 26.53
CA THR A 660 1.87 23.38 26.59
C THR A 660 0.45 23.31 26.06
N ILE A 661 0.19 22.37 25.16
CA ILE A 661 -1.16 21.87 24.88
C ILE A 661 -1.37 20.62 25.74
N SER A 662 -2.42 20.58 26.54
CA SER A 662 -2.70 19.45 27.45
C SER A 662 -4.08 18.83 27.23
N ASN A 663 -4.19 17.54 27.56
CA ASN A 663 -5.45 16.78 27.51
C ASN A 663 -6.06 16.65 26.09
N MET A 664 -5.21 16.53 25.06
CA MET A 664 -5.67 16.28 23.68
C MET A 664 -6.21 14.86 23.54
N LYS A 665 -7.51 14.71 23.24
CA LYS A 665 -8.16 13.41 23.04
C LYS A 665 -8.67 13.24 21.63
N ILE A 666 -8.42 12.09 21.02
CA ILE A 666 -9.02 11.64 19.76
C ILE A 666 -9.65 10.26 20.02
N GLY A 667 -10.98 10.18 20.01
CA GLY A 667 -11.73 8.97 20.33
C GLY A 667 -11.62 8.54 21.79
N SER A 668 -12.25 7.39 22.08
CA SER A 668 -12.13 6.69 23.36
C SER A 668 -12.09 5.18 23.15
N GLU A 669 -11.78 4.42 24.20
CA GLU A 669 -11.83 2.95 24.14
C GLU A 669 -13.20 2.42 23.72
N LYS A 670 -14.29 3.04 24.22
CA LYS A 670 -15.67 2.65 23.88
C LYS A 670 -16.07 3.11 22.48
N THR A 671 -15.51 4.23 22.01
CA THR A 671 -15.86 4.88 20.74
C THR A 671 -14.59 5.34 20.01
N PRO A 672 -13.79 4.41 19.46
CA PRO A 672 -12.59 4.77 18.72
C PRO A 672 -12.95 5.50 17.42
N ARG A 673 -12.07 6.39 16.95
CA ARG A 673 -12.20 7.06 15.65
C ARG A 673 -11.69 6.17 14.51
N GLN A 674 -12.09 6.47 13.28
CA GLN A 674 -11.61 5.78 12.07
C GLN A 674 -10.82 6.74 11.17
N TYR A 675 -9.88 7.48 11.76
CA TYR A 675 -9.12 8.51 11.08
C TYR A 675 -7.91 7.95 10.35
N ARG A 676 -7.82 8.25 9.05
CA ARG A 676 -6.64 7.96 8.25
C ARG A 676 -5.41 8.66 8.85
N PHE A 677 -5.60 9.89 9.32
CA PHE A 677 -4.59 10.65 10.05
C PHE A 677 -5.13 11.03 11.43
N ALA A 678 -4.59 10.42 12.48
CA ALA A 678 -4.97 10.71 13.86
C ALA A 678 -3.81 11.43 14.57
N ALA A 679 -3.91 12.76 14.65
CA ALA A 679 -2.87 13.64 15.20
C ALA A 679 -3.38 15.06 15.47
N LEU A 680 -2.52 15.92 16.03
CA LEU A 680 -2.77 17.36 16.04
C LEU A 680 -2.97 17.89 14.61
N PHE A 681 -1.99 17.64 13.73
CA PHE A 681 -2.05 17.92 12.29
C PHE A 681 -2.17 16.62 11.47
N ALA A 682 -3.12 16.53 10.55
CA ALA A 682 -3.21 15.39 9.63
C ALA A 682 -1.92 15.26 8.80
N VAL A 683 -1.55 16.34 8.12
CA VAL A 683 -0.33 16.44 7.32
C VAL A 683 0.30 17.82 7.49
N ILE A 684 1.61 17.87 7.71
CA ILE A 684 2.43 19.07 7.58
C ILE A 684 3.23 18.97 6.27
N ASP A 685 3.05 19.92 5.37
CA ASP A 685 3.62 19.91 4.02
C ASP A 685 4.45 21.17 3.79
N GLY A 686 5.77 21.08 4.01
CA GLY A 686 6.69 22.22 3.98
C GLY A 686 6.56 23.22 5.15
N GLY A 687 5.54 23.07 5.99
CA GLY A 687 5.34 23.89 7.20
C GLY A 687 6.26 23.51 8.36
N LYS A 688 6.24 24.33 9.43
CA LYS A 688 7.05 24.11 10.63
C LYS A 688 6.22 24.07 11.89
N VAL A 689 6.61 23.20 12.82
CA VAL A 689 6.06 23.17 14.19
C VAL A 689 7.22 23.14 15.16
N TYR A 690 7.32 24.13 16.03
CA TYR A 690 8.49 24.24 16.90
C TYR A 690 8.21 24.86 18.26
N ASN A 691 9.06 24.56 19.24
CA ASN A 691 8.95 25.02 20.63
C ASN A 691 7.59 24.71 21.27
N LEU A 692 7.12 23.46 21.16
CA LEU A 692 5.79 23.07 21.61
C LEU A 692 5.86 21.90 22.59
N ASN A 693 5.08 21.96 23.67
CA ASN A 693 4.86 20.81 24.55
C ASN A 693 3.45 20.26 24.34
N ILE A 694 3.30 18.94 24.21
CA ILE A 694 1.99 18.26 24.21
C ILE A 694 1.99 17.27 25.38
N LYS A 695 1.08 17.44 26.35
CA LYS A 695 1.01 16.57 27.54
C LYS A 695 -0.33 15.87 27.66
N ASP A 696 -0.29 14.67 28.23
CA ASP A 696 -1.47 13.87 28.58
C ASP A 696 -2.41 13.66 27.37
N PHE A 697 -1.86 13.41 26.18
CA PHE A 697 -2.69 13.12 25.01
C PHE A 697 -3.12 11.66 24.97
N GLU A 698 -4.32 11.38 24.45
CA GLU A 698 -4.84 10.02 24.26
C GLU A 698 -5.47 9.88 22.87
N ILE A 699 -5.04 8.87 22.10
CA ILE A 699 -5.58 8.58 20.78
C ILE A 699 -6.12 7.14 20.75
N TYR A 700 -7.40 6.97 20.43
CA TYR A 700 -8.05 5.69 20.17
C TYR A 700 -8.56 5.66 18.73
N ASN A 701 -7.86 4.90 17.88
CA ASN A 701 -8.15 4.81 16.44
C ASN A 701 -8.33 3.33 16.03
N THR A 702 -9.40 3.00 15.32
CA THR A 702 -9.68 1.67 14.78
C THR A 702 -10.11 1.80 13.33
N ILE A 703 -9.26 1.37 12.39
CA ILE A 703 -9.52 1.44 10.95
C ILE A 703 -9.95 0.10 10.39
N LEU A 704 -11.12 0.12 9.77
CA LEU A 704 -11.72 -1.03 9.10
C LEU A 704 -11.46 -1.01 7.59
N SER A 705 -11.26 0.19 7.01
CA SER A 705 -10.98 0.37 5.58
C SER A 705 -9.57 -0.08 5.18
N GLU A 706 -9.32 -0.04 3.87
CA GLU A 706 -8.01 -0.32 3.25
C GLU A 706 -7.05 0.89 3.25
N ASP A 707 -7.48 2.04 3.78
CA ASP A 707 -6.66 3.25 3.79
C ASP A 707 -5.49 3.12 4.75
N ARG A 708 -4.29 3.54 4.34
CA ARG A 708 -3.12 3.53 5.24
C ARG A 708 -3.33 4.44 6.43
N VAL A 709 -2.97 3.96 7.61
CA VAL A 709 -3.17 4.68 8.88
C VAL A 709 -1.89 5.40 9.29
N PHE A 710 -2.01 6.66 9.69
CA PHE A 710 -0.92 7.53 10.10
C PHE A 710 -1.27 8.15 11.46
N VAL A 711 -0.52 7.83 12.50
CA VAL A 711 -0.82 8.26 13.87
C VAL A 711 0.40 8.90 14.53
N GLY A 712 0.19 10.06 15.14
CA GLY A 712 1.17 10.68 16.03
C GLY A 712 0.61 11.87 16.79
N ALA A 713 1.29 12.36 17.83
CA ALA A 713 0.78 13.47 18.63
C ALA A 713 0.78 14.78 17.83
N VAL A 714 1.87 15.03 17.09
CA VAL A 714 2.04 16.28 16.32
C VAL A 714 1.47 16.12 14.93
N ALA A 715 1.85 15.06 14.21
CA ALA A 715 1.43 14.88 12.84
C ALA A 715 1.10 13.43 12.47
N GLY A 716 0.12 13.21 11.61
CA GLY A 716 -0.03 11.92 10.95
C GLY A 716 1.11 11.71 9.97
N GLY A 717 1.32 12.67 9.06
CA GLY A 717 2.46 12.71 8.15
C GLY A 717 3.15 14.07 8.12
N ILE A 718 4.46 14.08 7.99
CA ILE A 718 5.24 15.26 7.65
C ILE A 718 6.01 15.03 6.35
N GLN A 719 6.02 16.01 5.46
CA GLN A 719 6.60 15.84 4.14
C GLN A 719 7.14 17.12 3.49
N ASN A 720 7.91 16.94 2.42
CA ASN A 720 8.35 17.98 1.49
C ASN A 720 8.98 19.21 2.18
N GLY A 721 9.99 18.98 3.03
CA GLY A 721 10.64 20.08 3.74
C GLY A 721 10.03 20.42 5.11
N ALA A 722 8.93 19.75 5.49
CA ALA A 722 8.32 19.96 6.80
C ALA A 722 9.33 19.77 7.94
N PHE A 723 9.23 20.64 8.94
CA PHE A 723 10.25 20.77 9.98
C PHE A 723 9.64 20.79 11.39
N ILE A 724 10.05 19.84 12.22
CA ILE A 724 9.69 19.79 13.64
C ILE A 724 10.95 20.02 14.47
N ASP A 725 10.93 21.02 15.36
CA ASP A 725 12.07 21.37 16.21
C ASP A 725 11.66 21.69 17.64
N ASN A 726 12.33 21.08 18.63
CA ASN A 726 12.10 21.36 20.05
C ASN A 726 10.63 21.13 20.45
N VAL A 727 10.11 19.97 20.06
CA VAL A 727 8.76 19.52 20.41
C VAL A 727 8.84 18.34 21.38
N ASN A 728 8.15 18.45 22.52
CA ASN A 728 8.15 17.43 23.57
C ASN A 728 6.73 16.89 23.75
N VAL A 729 6.55 15.57 23.68
CA VAL A 729 5.23 14.93 23.75
C VAL A 729 5.15 13.87 24.84
N ASN A 730 4.01 13.79 25.53
CA ASN A 730 3.70 12.75 26.50
C ASN A 730 2.24 12.29 26.34
N GLY A 731 2.02 10.97 26.25
CA GLY A 731 0.66 10.44 26.10
C GLY A 731 0.57 8.95 25.73
N LYS A 732 -0.61 8.57 25.21
CA LYS A 732 -0.97 7.18 24.85
C LYS A 732 -1.57 7.11 23.45
N ILE A 733 -1.22 6.06 22.71
CA ILE A 733 -1.79 5.73 21.40
C ILE A 733 -2.29 4.29 21.40
N HIS A 734 -3.57 4.11 21.10
CA HIS A 734 -4.22 2.83 20.83
C HIS A 734 -4.69 2.82 19.38
N SER A 735 -4.05 2.01 18.53
CA SER A 735 -4.33 1.96 17.09
C SER A 735 -4.61 0.53 16.64
N LYS A 736 -5.76 0.30 16.02
CA LYS A 736 -6.16 -0.99 15.45
C LYS A 736 -6.41 -0.87 13.95
N SER A 737 -5.94 -1.83 13.14
CA SER A 737 -6.28 -1.93 11.72
C SER A 737 -6.66 -3.35 11.32
N MET A 738 -7.65 -3.49 10.45
CA MET A 738 -8.07 -4.81 9.94
C MET A 738 -7.39 -5.12 8.60
N ARG A 739 -7.53 -4.21 7.62
CA ARG A 739 -7.17 -4.46 6.21
C ARG A 739 -5.95 -3.69 5.69
N THR A 740 -5.31 -2.89 6.55
CA THR A 740 -4.38 -1.83 6.13
C THR A 740 -3.14 -1.72 7.01
N GLN A 741 -2.06 -1.16 6.43
CA GLN A 741 -0.81 -0.88 7.12
C GLN A 741 -0.95 0.29 8.10
N GLN A 742 -0.22 0.23 9.21
CA GLN A 742 -0.20 1.28 10.24
C GLN A 742 1.19 1.88 10.38
N TYR A 743 1.27 3.21 10.35
CA TYR A 743 2.47 4.00 10.68
C TYR A 743 2.20 4.82 11.93
N ILE A 744 2.88 4.48 13.03
CA ILE A 744 2.59 5.02 14.35
C ILE A 744 3.88 5.54 14.97
N GLY A 745 3.92 6.82 15.34
CA GLY A 745 5.03 7.38 16.10
C GLY A 745 4.57 8.48 17.03
N ALA A 746 5.24 8.67 18.17
CA ALA A 746 4.78 9.66 19.14
C ALA A 746 4.76 11.09 18.57
N ILE A 747 5.75 11.46 17.75
CA ILE A 747 5.77 12.77 17.07
C ILE A 747 5.00 12.68 15.75
N ALA A 748 5.36 11.72 14.90
CA ALA A 748 4.75 11.57 13.59
C ALA A 748 4.55 10.10 13.18
N GLY A 749 3.44 9.80 12.50
CA GLY A 749 3.26 8.49 11.87
C GLY A 749 4.30 8.26 10.77
N GLN A 750 4.46 9.24 9.89
CA GLN A 750 5.45 9.24 8.80
C GLN A 750 6.26 10.53 8.75
N SER A 751 7.56 10.39 8.51
CA SER A 751 8.47 11.46 8.10
C SER A 751 8.97 11.17 6.69
N LEU A 752 8.59 11.97 5.69
CA LEU A 752 8.94 11.79 4.27
C LEU A 752 9.68 13.00 3.72
N LYS A 753 11.01 12.90 3.55
CA LYS A 753 11.84 14.05 3.14
C LYS A 753 11.56 15.27 4.03
N SER A 754 11.66 15.09 5.34
CA SER A 754 11.37 16.09 6.38
C SER A 754 12.40 15.99 7.50
N SER A 755 12.37 16.91 8.46
CA SER A 755 13.28 16.90 9.61
C SER A 755 12.52 16.95 10.94
N ILE A 756 12.91 16.10 11.88
CA ILE A 756 12.52 16.13 13.28
C ILE A 756 13.80 16.25 14.10
N ILE A 757 13.96 17.34 14.84
CA ILE A 757 15.18 17.61 15.60
C ILE A 757 14.89 18.11 17.01
N ASN A 758 15.83 17.87 17.93
CA ASN A 758 15.76 18.38 19.31
C ASN A 758 14.46 18.03 20.04
N SER A 759 13.81 16.93 19.66
CA SER A 759 12.47 16.58 20.10
C SER A 759 12.50 15.43 21.10
N SER A 760 11.45 15.31 21.90
CA SER A 760 11.34 14.23 22.86
C SER A 760 9.96 13.61 22.95
N ALA A 761 9.91 12.34 23.34
CA ALA A 761 8.67 11.63 23.61
C ALA A 761 8.74 10.74 24.85
N GLU A 762 7.68 10.75 25.65
CA GLU A 762 7.39 9.74 26.65
C GLU A 762 6.03 9.09 26.34
N ILE A 763 6.04 7.85 25.85
CA ILE A 763 4.87 7.30 25.14
C ILE A 763 4.50 5.88 25.56
N GLN A 764 3.21 5.59 25.59
CA GLN A 764 2.67 4.24 25.53
C GLN A 764 1.95 4.00 24.19
N ILE A 765 2.39 3.01 23.42
CA ILE A 765 1.76 2.63 22.15
C ILE A 765 1.26 1.18 22.23
N ASP A 766 -0.01 0.95 21.93
CA ASP A 766 -0.62 -0.37 21.68
C ASP A 766 -1.16 -0.41 20.24
N ALA A 767 -0.52 -1.22 19.39
CA ALA A 767 -0.83 -1.31 17.97
C ALA A 767 -1.27 -2.72 17.58
N LYS A 768 -2.46 -2.88 17.00
CA LYS A 768 -3.02 -4.18 16.61
C LYS A 768 -3.41 -4.20 15.13
N GLY A 769 -3.03 -5.24 14.42
CA GLY A 769 -3.24 -5.42 12.98
C GLY A 769 -3.76 -6.82 12.69
N GLU A 770 -4.61 -6.97 11.68
CA GLU A 770 -5.01 -8.31 11.23
C GLU A 770 -4.20 -8.77 10.02
N SER A 771 -4.24 -8.01 8.92
CA SER A 771 -3.76 -8.51 7.62
C SER A 771 -2.54 -7.79 7.02
N LYS A 772 -2.02 -6.75 7.67
CA LYS A 772 -0.99 -5.84 7.11
C LYS A 772 0.04 -5.40 8.15
N ASP A 773 1.11 -4.80 7.63
CA ASP A 773 2.29 -4.44 8.41
C ASP A 773 1.99 -3.34 9.45
N ILE A 774 2.66 -3.44 10.59
CA ILE A 774 2.68 -2.39 11.61
C ILE A 774 4.11 -1.86 11.72
N TYR A 775 4.26 -0.54 11.56
CA TYR A 775 5.50 0.18 11.79
C TYR A 775 5.31 1.17 12.94
N ALA A 776 5.82 0.82 14.11
CA ALA A 776 5.68 1.63 15.32
C ALA A 776 7.04 2.10 15.84
N GLY A 777 7.21 3.41 16.02
CA GLY A 777 8.42 4.01 16.58
C GLY A 777 8.12 4.86 17.81
N GLY A 778 9.05 4.95 18.75
CA GLY A 778 8.86 5.86 19.90
C GLY A 778 8.88 7.34 19.50
N LEU A 779 9.44 7.70 18.33
CA LEU A 779 9.32 9.04 17.75
C LEU A 779 8.55 9.03 16.42
N VAL A 780 8.91 8.13 15.50
CA VAL A 780 8.35 8.09 14.15
C VAL A 780 8.02 6.66 13.72
N GLY A 781 6.82 6.42 13.18
CA GLY A 781 6.49 5.10 12.63
C GLY A 781 7.43 4.71 11.48
N ILE A 782 7.48 5.55 10.45
CA ILE A 782 8.41 5.43 9.32
C ILE A 782 9.18 6.72 9.06
N ASN A 783 10.51 6.64 9.04
CA ASN A 783 11.37 7.72 8.59
C ASN A 783 11.90 7.41 7.18
N ALA A 784 11.19 7.91 6.17
CA ALA A 784 11.46 7.73 4.75
C ALA A 784 12.23 8.95 4.20
N PHE A 785 13.56 8.83 4.10
CA PHE A 785 14.43 9.90 3.60
C PHE A 785 14.38 11.21 4.43
N GLY A 786 13.91 11.15 5.68
CA GLY A 786 13.93 12.27 6.62
C GLY A 786 15.15 12.25 7.55
N ALA A 787 15.37 13.39 8.23
CA ALA A 787 16.36 13.53 9.28
C ALA A 787 15.68 13.43 10.65
N LEU A 788 16.15 12.53 11.52
CA LEU A 788 15.72 12.45 12.91
C LEU A 788 16.93 12.61 13.81
N PHE A 789 17.19 13.83 14.28
CA PHE A 789 18.45 14.20 14.91
C PHE A 789 18.25 14.66 16.35
N ASN A 790 19.22 14.37 17.21
CA ASN A 790 19.35 15.01 18.52
C ASN A 790 18.09 14.92 19.40
N SER A 791 17.40 13.79 19.33
CA SER A 791 16.08 13.58 19.94
C SER A 791 16.09 12.37 20.87
N TYR A 792 15.13 12.28 21.79
CA TYR A 792 15.01 11.10 22.65
C TYR A 792 13.61 10.55 22.84
N SER A 793 13.51 9.26 23.15
CA SER A 793 12.25 8.58 23.44
C SER A 793 12.34 7.66 24.66
N LYS A 794 11.28 7.64 25.46
CA LYS A 794 11.09 6.74 26.61
C LYS A 794 9.67 6.18 26.60
N GLY A 795 9.46 5.01 27.21
CA GLY A 795 8.12 4.47 27.46
C GLY A 795 7.98 3.03 27.00
N ASN A 796 6.80 2.65 26.49
CA ASN A 796 6.49 1.26 26.14
C ASN A 796 5.78 1.18 24.78
N ILE A 797 6.20 0.26 23.93
CA ILE A 797 5.53 -0.05 22.65
C ILE A 797 5.18 -1.53 22.63
N THR A 798 3.90 -1.84 22.46
CA THR A 798 3.39 -3.18 22.20
C THR A 798 2.74 -3.23 20.83
N ALA A 799 3.07 -4.25 20.03
CA ALA A 799 2.46 -4.41 18.72
C ALA A 799 2.16 -5.89 18.38
N ASP A 800 1.04 -6.10 17.71
CA ASP A 800 0.55 -7.40 17.26
C ASP A 800 -0.04 -7.31 15.84
N SER A 801 0.43 -8.10 14.88
CA SER A 801 -0.21 -8.30 13.58
C SER A 801 -0.45 -9.79 13.33
N LEU A 802 -1.71 -10.20 13.13
CA LEU A 802 -2.10 -11.61 13.01
C LEU A 802 -1.42 -12.33 11.84
N LEU A 803 -1.34 -11.67 10.68
CA LEU A 803 -0.94 -12.30 9.41
C LEU A 803 0.26 -11.62 8.74
N ASN A 804 0.84 -10.59 9.35
CA ASN A 804 1.87 -9.81 8.68
C ASN A 804 2.89 -9.22 9.63
N LYS A 805 3.80 -8.43 9.07
CA LYS A 805 5.02 -8.05 9.74
C LYS A 805 4.80 -6.95 10.78
N VAL A 806 5.33 -7.19 11.97
CA VAL A 806 5.50 -6.16 13.00
C VAL A 806 6.94 -5.64 12.97
N SER A 807 7.09 -4.32 12.92
CA SER A 807 8.38 -3.64 12.98
C SER A 807 8.32 -2.53 14.03
N ILE A 808 8.95 -2.75 15.17
CA ILE A 808 8.92 -1.79 16.29
C ILE A 808 10.33 -1.33 16.65
N GLY A 809 10.48 -0.03 16.89
CA GLY A 809 11.74 0.46 17.42
C GLY A 809 11.61 1.65 18.33
N GLY A 810 12.63 1.85 19.16
CA GLY A 810 12.54 2.91 20.17
C GLY A 810 12.52 4.31 19.55
N LEU A 811 13.20 4.55 18.44
CA LEU A 811 13.07 5.80 17.66
C LEU A 811 12.13 5.60 16.48
N CYS A 812 12.44 4.61 15.63
CA CYS A 812 11.74 4.36 14.36
C CYS A 812 11.23 2.92 14.26
N GLY A 813 9.99 2.73 13.83
CA GLY A 813 9.53 1.41 13.39
C GLY A 813 10.31 0.96 12.14
N TYR A 814 10.37 1.83 11.14
CA TYR A 814 11.06 1.60 9.87
C TYR A 814 11.96 2.78 9.49
N GLN A 815 13.26 2.53 9.37
CA GLN A 815 14.29 3.55 9.16
C GLN A 815 14.90 3.46 7.76
N SER A 816 14.70 4.52 6.96
CA SER A 816 15.17 4.64 5.58
C SER A 816 15.82 6.00 5.29
N GLY A 817 15.74 6.95 6.23
CA GLY A 817 16.44 8.22 6.22
C GLY A 817 17.73 8.21 7.05
N VAL A 818 17.99 9.33 7.72
CA VAL A 818 19.19 9.56 8.55
C VAL A 818 18.78 9.74 10.00
N ILE A 819 19.40 8.99 10.91
CA ILE A 819 19.29 9.20 12.36
C ILE A 819 20.67 9.53 12.93
N PHE A 820 20.73 10.59 13.73
CA PHE A 820 21.97 11.08 14.30
C PHE A 820 21.80 11.57 15.74
N ASN A 821 22.70 11.16 16.64
CA ASN A 821 22.79 11.68 18.00
C ASN A 821 21.50 11.58 18.83
N ASN A 822 20.74 10.50 18.65
CA ASN A 822 19.50 10.27 19.39
C ASN A 822 19.71 9.32 20.56
N TYR A 823 18.77 9.33 21.51
CA TYR A 823 18.73 8.40 22.63
C TYR A 823 17.37 7.68 22.75
N SER A 824 17.37 6.39 23.10
CA SER A 824 16.13 5.64 23.37
C SER A 824 16.23 4.79 24.63
N SER A 825 15.20 4.85 25.47
CA SER A 825 14.99 3.98 26.64
C SER A 825 13.60 3.31 26.63
N VAL A 826 13.09 3.03 25.43
CA VAL A 826 11.76 2.43 25.23
C VAL A 826 11.79 0.92 25.43
N ASN A 827 10.84 0.37 26.19
CA ASN A 827 10.57 -1.06 26.24
C ASN A 827 9.73 -1.48 25.04
N LEU A 828 10.12 -2.57 24.38
CA LEU A 828 9.56 -3.05 23.13
C LEU A 828 9.00 -4.46 23.30
N ASN A 829 7.74 -4.67 22.95
CA ASN A 829 7.09 -5.98 23.01
C ASN A 829 6.33 -6.27 21.71
N SER A 830 6.86 -7.17 20.88
CA SER A 830 6.12 -7.73 19.75
C SER A 830 5.49 -9.05 20.19
N THR A 831 4.17 -9.16 20.16
CA THR A 831 3.51 -10.45 20.40
C THR A 831 3.51 -11.34 19.16
N SER A 832 3.66 -10.75 17.98
CA SER A 832 3.85 -11.48 16.73
C SER A 832 5.33 -11.84 16.52
N PRO A 833 5.61 -12.98 15.86
CA PRO A 833 6.97 -13.31 15.48
C PRO A 833 7.52 -12.37 14.41
N THR A 834 8.69 -11.81 14.69
CA THR A 834 9.39 -10.91 13.78
C THR A 834 10.86 -10.82 14.14
N THR A 835 11.68 -10.39 13.20
CA THR A 835 13.08 -10.02 13.45
C THR A 835 13.26 -8.51 13.63
N ASP A 836 12.26 -7.71 13.27
CA ASP A 836 12.31 -6.25 13.18
C ASP A 836 11.94 -5.55 14.50
N VAL A 837 12.60 -5.91 15.59
CA VAL A 837 12.44 -5.26 16.90
C VAL A 837 13.79 -4.76 17.38
N GLY A 838 13.94 -3.46 17.63
CA GLY A 838 15.19 -2.92 18.19
C GLY A 838 15.09 -1.54 18.85
N GLU A 839 15.91 -1.37 19.89
CA GLU A 839 15.92 -0.25 20.83
C GLU A 839 16.08 1.12 20.14
N LEU A 840 16.72 1.18 18.97
CA LEU A 840 16.78 2.35 18.10
C LEU A 840 15.79 2.23 16.94
N ALA A 841 15.85 1.15 16.17
CA ALA A 841 14.89 0.91 15.10
C ALA A 841 14.58 -0.57 14.90
N GLY A 842 13.32 -0.85 14.53
CA GLY A 842 12.90 -2.21 14.18
C GLY A 842 13.67 -2.71 12.95
N ARG A 843 13.66 -1.91 11.88
CA ARG A 843 14.48 -2.15 10.69
C ARG A 843 15.17 -0.90 10.20
N SER A 844 16.45 -1.04 9.88
CA SER A 844 17.20 -0.10 9.04
C SER A 844 17.35 -0.68 7.62
N THR A 845 16.79 0.02 6.64
CA THR A 845 16.80 -0.40 5.23
C THR A 845 18.14 -0.16 4.55
N GLY A 846 18.33 -0.64 3.32
CA GLY A 846 19.56 -0.42 2.56
C GLY A 846 19.88 1.06 2.28
N THR A 847 18.90 1.96 2.42
CA THR A 847 19.14 3.41 2.35
C THR A 847 19.41 4.04 3.71
N GLY A 848 19.15 3.33 4.82
CA GLY A 848 19.31 3.83 6.18
C GLY A 848 20.73 4.28 6.50
N LYS A 849 20.84 5.39 7.23
CA LYS A 849 22.10 5.99 7.66
C LYS A 849 22.00 6.32 9.14
N ASN A 850 22.83 5.69 9.96
CA ASN A 850 22.69 5.72 11.40
C ASN A 850 24.04 6.04 12.03
N PHE A 851 24.13 7.20 12.71
CA PHE A 851 25.39 7.75 13.22
C PHE A 851 25.26 8.19 14.69
N ASP A 852 26.19 7.78 15.54
CA ASP A 852 26.33 8.30 16.91
C ASP A 852 25.03 8.20 17.75
N ASN A 853 24.27 7.10 17.66
CA ASN A 853 23.02 6.94 18.40
C ASN A 853 23.20 6.09 19.66
N PHE A 854 22.39 6.35 20.69
CA PHE A 854 22.51 5.73 22.00
C PHE A 854 21.20 5.05 22.41
N TYR A 855 21.28 3.96 23.16
CA TYR A 855 20.11 3.30 23.70
C TYR A 855 20.37 2.69 25.06
N SER A 856 19.35 2.56 25.91
CA SER A 856 19.52 1.99 27.24
C SER A 856 19.75 0.48 27.19
N LYS A 857 20.73 0.00 27.95
CA LYS A 857 20.94 -1.44 28.23
C LYS A 857 19.80 -2.05 29.04
N ASN A 858 19.02 -1.21 29.74
CA ASN A 858 17.92 -1.63 30.61
C ASN A 858 16.58 -1.72 29.87
N SER A 859 16.52 -1.31 28.60
CA SER A 859 15.32 -1.46 27.79
C SER A 859 14.98 -2.93 27.57
N LEU A 860 13.75 -3.31 27.92
CA LEU A 860 13.25 -4.66 27.71
C LEU A 860 12.80 -4.83 26.26
N VAL A 861 13.43 -5.76 25.55
CA VAL A 861 13.03 -6.15 24.19
C VAL A 861 12.47 -7.57 24.22
N LYS A 862 11.18 -7.72 23.98
CA LYS A 862 10.47 -9.00 23.96
C LYS A 862 9.87 -9.28 22.59
N ILE A 863 10.05 -10.51 22.12
CA ILE A 863 9.39 -11.04 20.92
C ILE A 863 8.71 -12.34 21.33
N THR A 864 7.39 -12.42 21.17
CA THR A 864 6.59 -13.60 21.54
C THR A 864 6.83 -14.02 23.00
N GLY A 865 6.95 -13.03 23.89
CA GLY A 865 7.25 -13.21 25.32
C GLY A 865 8.72 -13.49 25.68
N LYS A 866 9.58 -13.78 24.71
CA LYS A 866 11.01 -14.07 24.94
C LYS A 866 11.86 -12.81 24.85
N SER A 867 12.75 -12.62 25.83
CA SER A 867 13.72 -11.53 25.80
C SER A 867 14.72 -11.71 24.65
N LYS A 868 15.05 -10.62 23.96
CA LYS A 868 16.02 -10.57 22.87
C LYS A 868 17.04 -9.45 23.13
N LYS A 869 18.30 -9.69 22.82
CA LYS A 869 19.30 -8.62 22.72
C LYS A 869 19.51 -8.26 21.26
N THR A 870 19.56 -6.97 20.93
CA THR A 870 19.87 -6.55 19.56
C THR A 870 21.34 -6.26 19.38
N LYS A 871 21.76 -6.26 18.11
CA LYS A 871 23.08 -5.78 17.71
C LYS A 871 22.96 -4.30 17.37
N ASN A 872 23.72 -3.46 18.06
CA ASN A 872 23.80 -2.01 17.83
C ASN A 872 22.45 -1.27 17.96
N GLY A 873 21.43 -1.85 18.62
CA GLY A 873 20.12 -1.23 18.79
C GLY A 873 19.13 -1.46 17.64
N PHE A 874 19.46 -2.31 16.67
CA PHE A 874 18.62 -2.55 15.49
C PHE A 874 18.09 -3.97 15.45
N GLY A 875 16.80 -4.14 15.13
CA GLY A 875 16.23 -5.47 14.90
C GLY A 875 16.81 -6.13 13.66
N VAL A 876 16.71 -5.44 12.52
CA VAL A 876 17.34 -5.84 11.25
C VAL A 876 18.07 -4.66 10.61
N VAL A 877 19.30 -4.93 10.15
CA VAL A 877 20.10 -4.02 9.32
C VAL A 877 20.23 -4.65 7.93
N VAL A 878 19.56 -4.05 6.94
CA VAL A 878 19.60 -4.54 5.55
C VAL A 878 20.96 -4.20 4.93
N LYS A 879 21.46 -5.06 4.03
CA LYS A 879 22.66 -4.83 3.23
C LYS A 879 22.63 -3.40 2.63
N ASN A 880 23.74 -2.67 2.75
CA ASN A 880 23.95 -1.26 2.38
C ASN A 880 23.47 -0.19 3.39
N SER A 881 22.77 -0.59 4.46
CA SER A 881 22.56 0.31 5.60
C SER A 881 23.89 0.64 6.28
N ILE A 882 24.08 1.91 6.66
CA ILE A 882 25.28 2.36 7.38
C ILE A 882 24.93 2.47 8.86
N VAL A 883 25.67 1.77 9.71
CA VAL A 883 25.57 1.89 11.18
C VAL A 883 26.97 2.19 11.71
N GLU A 884 27.20 3.44 12.11
CA GLU A 884 28.44 3.91 12.73
C GLU A 884 28.12 4.42 14.13
N SER A 885 28.90 3.98 15.13
CA SER A 885 28.83 4.47 16.52
C SER A 885 27.43 4.39 17.16
N SER A 886 26.75 3.25 17.06
CA SER A 886 25.50 3.02 17.81
C SER A 886 25.80 2.23 19.09
N VAL A 887 25.53 2.81 20.26
CA VAL A 887 26.09 2.35 21.55
C VAL A 887 25.00 2.14 22.59
N ALA A 888 25.06 1.00 23.28
CA ALA A 888 24.23 0.73 24.46
C ALA A 888 24.85 1.38 25.71
N ILE A 889 24.06 2.12 26.50
CA ILE A 889 24.50 2.84 27.71
C ILE A 889 23.61 2.49 28.90
N ASP A 890 24.11 2.62 30.13
CA ASP A 890 23.36 2.25 31.34
C ASP A 890 22.28 3.30 31.68
N ASP A 891 22.71 4.54 31.94
CA ASP A 891 21.83 5.70 32.16
C ASP A 891 22.32 6.90 31.32
N LEU A 892 21.39 7.68 30.79
CA LEU A 892 21.68 8.96 30.12
C LEU A 892 22.21 10.01 31.11
N ASN A 893 21.94 9.83 32.41
CA ASN A 893 22.40 10.73 33.47
C ASN A 893 23.90 10.64 33.77
N ASP A 894 24.60 9.65 33.21
CA ASP A 894 26.05 9.55 33.29
C ASP A 894 26.71 10.71 32.52
N SER A 895 27.57 11.45 33.22
CA SER A 895 28.21 12.65 32.71
C SER A 895 29.02 12.42 31.44
N ASP A 896 29.56 11.21 31.25
CA ASP A 896 30.42 10.91 30.10
C ASP A 896 29.62 10.76 28.81
N TYR A 897 28.48 10.08 28.85
CA TYR A 897 27.61 9.94 27.68
C TYR A 897 26.88 11.24 27.34
N PHE A 898 26.50 11.99 28.36
CA PHE A 898 25.94 13.32 28.20
C PHE A 898 26.95 14.30 27.57
N LYS A 899 28.21 14.26 28.01
CA LYS A 899 29.31 14.99 27.37
C LYS A 899 29.49 14.52 25.92
N LYS A 900 29.43 13.21 25.68
CA LYS A 900 29.58 12.64 24.33
C LYS A 900 28.51 13.10 23.35
N LEU A 901 27.24 13.12 23.77
CA LEU A 901 26.13 13.65 22.97
C LEU A 901 26.38 15.10 22.53
N ASN A 902 26.98 15.91 23.40
CA ASN A 902 27.35 17.30 23.08
C ASN A 902 28.59 17.40 22.18
N GLU A 903 29.60 16.55 22.37
CA GLU A 903 30.78 16.46 21.48
C GLU A 903 30.39 16.03 20.05
N ASN A 904 29.41 15.13 19.93
CA ASN A 904 28.97 14.64 18.63
C ASN A 904 28.45 15.76 17.73
N LEU A 905 27.90 16.85 18.30
CA LEU A 905 27.34 17.99 17.55
C LEU A 905 28.36 18.70 16.63
N SER A 906 29.66 18.48 16.83
CA SER A 906 30.72 19.00 15.97
C SER A 906 31.56 17.90 15.31
N SER A 907 31.13 16.64 15.41
CA SER A 907 31.89 15.48 14.95
C SER A 907 31.94 15.35 13.43
N LYS A 908 32.88 14.53 12.94
CA LYS A 908 32.91 14.12 11.53
C LYS A 908 31.62 13.40 11.13
N ASN A 909 31.06 12.62 12.05
CA ASN A 909 29.82 11.88 11.82
C ASN A 909 28.60 12.80 11.73
N TYR A 910 28.58 13.93 12.43
CA TYR A 910 27.56 14.97 12.22
C TYR A 910 27.59 15.50 10.77
N ARG A 911 28.79 15.83 10.27
CA ARG A 911 28.96 16.31 8.88
C ARG A 911 28.52 15.25 7.88
N LYS A 912 28.97 13.99 8.05
CA LYS A 912 28.51 12.86 7.23
C LYS A 912 26.99 12.68 7.28
N ALA A 913 26.39 12.73 8.48
CA ALA A 913 24.96 12.57 8.65
C ALA A 913 24.20 13.64 7.86
N LEU A 914 24.63 14.90 7.99
CA LEU A 914 24.08 16.01 7.21
C LEU A 914 24.27 15.84 5.69
N ASP A 915 25.34 15.20 5.21
CA ASP A 915 25.54 14.94 3.78
C ASP A 915 24.53 13.95 3.20
N PHE A 916 23.96 13.07 4.03
CA PHE A 916 22.87 12.20 3.62
C PHE A 916 21.47 12.83 3.74
N VAL A 917 21.35 13.97 4.43
CA VAL A 917 20.10 14.73 4.50
C VAL A 917 19.93 15.54 3.22
N LYS A 918 18.73 15.50 2.63
CA LYS A 918 18.42 16.28 1.42
C LYS A 918 18.56 17.79 1.68
N ALA A 919 19.05 18.52 0.68
CA ALA A 919 19.37 19.96 0.75
C ALA A 919 18.31 20.80 1.46
N ASP A 920 17.05 20.74 1.02
CA ASP A 920 15.92 21.51 1.57
C ASP A 920 15.70 21.28 3.08
N ASN A 921 16.06 20.10 3.58
CA ASN A 921 15.95 19.72 4.98
C ASN A 921 17.19 20.08 5.81
N LYS A 922 18.37 20.06 5.18
CA LYS A 922 19.70 20.20 5.81
C LYS A 922 19.93 21.61 6.34
N ASN A 923 19.54 22.64 5.59
CA ASN A 923 19.84 24.04 5.90
C ASN A 923 19.13 24.58 7.15
N ASN A 924 18.04 23.92 7.58
CA ASN A 924 17.28 24.29 8.76
C ASN A 924 17.75 23.56 10.03
N ILE A 925 18.64 22.57 9.94
CA ILE A 925 19.06 21.75 11.10
C ILE A 925 19.99 22.56 12.01
N LYS A 926 19.47 22.96 13.17
CA LYS A 926 20.21 23.59 14.26
C LYS A 926 20.08 22.75 15.52
N LEU A 927 21.12 22.01 15.86
CA LEU A 927 21.08 21.10 17.00
C LEU A 927 21.35 21.86 18.31
N ARG A 928 20.55 21.57 19.33
CA ARG A 928 20.69 22.13 20.68
C ARG A 928 21.67 21.29 21.49
N LYS A 929 22.42 21.93 22.38
CA LYS A 929 23.19 21.21 23.39
C LYS A 929 22.24 20.46 24.32
N TRP A 930 22.58 19.21 24.64
CA TRP A 930 21.92 18.47 25.70
C TRP A 930 22.18 19.18 27.02
N LYS A 931 21.17 19.19 27.90
CA LYS A 931 21.18 19.70 29.28
C LYS A 931 20.57 18.64 30.19
N LEU A 932 21.27 18.27 31.28
CA LEU A 932 20.65 17.52 32.36
C LEU A 932 19.67 18.44 33.06
N LYS A 933 18.47 17.94 33.32
CA LYS A 933 17.46 18.72 34.02
C LYS A 933 17.66 18.51 35.52
N GLU A 934 18.30 19.46 36.19
CA GLU A 934 18.37 19.48 37.66
C GLU A 934 16.95 19.66 38.24
N ASN A 935 16.66 18.95 39.33
CA ASN A 935 15.36 19.00 39.98
C ASN A 935 15.00 20.44 40.41
N SER A 936 13.94 20.98 39.80
CA SER A 936 13.07 22.08 40.23
C SER A 936 13.59 23.06 41.30
N LYS A 937 13.95 24.27 40.88
CA LYS A 937 13.57 25.57 41.51
C LYS A 937 13.99 26.75 40.60
N ASN A 938 12.98 27.45 40.06
CA ASN A 938 12.86 28.82 39.55
C ASN A 938 14.05 29.65 38.99
N LEU A 939 13.72 30.42 37.93
CA LEU A 939 14.37 31.64 37.37
C LEU A 939 15.68 31.39 36.58
N GLU A 940 16.08 32.12 35.53
CA GLU A 940 15.58 33.29 34.82
C GLU A 940 16.25 33.31 33.42
N ASN A 941 15.73 34.17 32.54
CA ASN A 941 16.26 34.49 31.21
C ASN A 941 17.64 35.18 31.30
N PRO A 942 18.56 34.99 30.35
CA PRO A 942 19.41 36.12 29.96
C PRO A 942 19.49 36.29 28.44
N ASN A 943 19.17 37.50 28.03
CA ASN A 943 19.41 38.04 26.70
C ASN A 943 20.70 38.89 26.74
N VAL A 944 21.33 38.98 25.56
CA VAL A 944 22.34 39.95 25.10
C VAL A 944 23.82 39.73 25.45
N GLY A 945 24.63 39.70 24.39
CA GLY A 945 26.08 39.89 24.40
C GLY A 945 26.68 39.61 23.01
N GLN A 946 26.64 40.59 22.11
CA GLN A 946 27.38 40.57 20.84
C GLN A 946 28.89 40.67 21.07
N SER A 947 29.69 40.07 20.18
CA SER A 947 30.85 40.76 19.61
C SER A 947 31.17 40.25 18.20
N ASN A 948 31.38 41.20 17.30
CA ASN A 948 31.77 41.02 15.91
C ASN A 948 33.25 40.63 15.80
N SER A 949 33.58 39.84 14.78
CA SER A 949 34.90 39.91 14.15
C SER A 949 34.72 39.95 12.63
N SER A 950 35.29 41.00 12.02
CA SER A 950 35.25 41.28 10.60
C SER A 950 36.07 40.26 9.81
N LYS A 951 35.45 39.62 8.82
CA LYS A 951 36.15 38.95 7.73
C LYS A 951 35.89 39.71 6.44
N THR A 952 36.98 40.00 5.73
CA THR A 952 37.05 40.66 4.43
C THR A 952 36.04 40.04 3.45
N THR A 953 35.04 40.82 3.06
CA THR A 953 33.94 40.46 2.15
C THR A 953 34.41 40.46 0.70
N LYS A 954 34.09 39.42 -0.07
CA LYS A 954 34.17 39.46 -1.54
C LYS A 954 33.13 40.46 -2.05
N ASN A 955 33.46 41.23 -3.09
CA ASN A 955 32.53 42.17 -3.73
C ASN A 955 31.43 41.40 -4.48
N ILE A 956 30.34 41.07 -3.79
CA ILE A 956 29.11 40.53 -4.37
C ILE A 956 28.12 41.68 -4.54
N ASN A 957 27.68 41.91 -5.78
CA ASN A 957 26.64 42.88 -6.09
C ASN A 957 25.28 42.18 -6.24
N ARG A 958 24.17 42.84 -5.92
CA ARG A 958 22.81 42.32 -6.13
C ARG A 958 21.93 43.34 -6.84
N ILE A 959 21.31 42.91 -7.93
CA ILE A 959 20.32 43.70 -8.67
C ILE A 959 18.96 43.04 -8.49
N SER A 960 18.06 43.72 -7.79
CA SER A 960 16.72 43.20 -7.49
C SER A 960 15.71 44.31 -7.24
N GLY A 961 14.46 44.07 -7.62
CA GLY A 961 13.29 44.84 -7.16
C GLY A 961 12.38 43.99 -6.27
N GLU A 962 11.33 44.60 -5.71
CA GLU A 962 10.37 43.92 -4.83
C GLU A 962 9.60 42.78 -5.52
N ASN A 963 9.53 42.82 -6.85
CA ASN A 963 8.93 41.80 -7.71
C ASN A 963 9.73 41.66 -9.03
N ARG A 964 9.31 40.74 -9.91
CA ARG A 964 9.99 40.45 -11.18
C ARG A 964 9.95 41.60 -12.19
N GLU A 965 8.89 42.39 -12.21
CA GLU A 965 8.76 43.57 -13.09
C GLU A 965 9.75 44.65 -12.65
N LEU A 966 9.80 44.94 -11.35
CA LEU A 966 10.75 45.88 -10.79
C LEU A 966 12.19 45.37 -10.90
N THR A 967 12.44 44.07 -10.74
CA THR A 967 13.77 43.48 -10.98
C THR A 967 14.22 43.69 -12.43
N ALA A 968 13.32 43.50 -13.42
CA ALA A 968 13.63 43.78 -14.82
C ALA A 968 13.97 45.27 -15.05
N ILE A 969 13.28 46.18 -14.36
CA ILE A 969 13.55 47.62 -14.42
C ILE A 969 14.91 47.95 -13.80
N GLU A 970 15.26 47.39 -12.64
CA GLU A 970 16.59 47.61 -12.04
C GLU A 970 17.71 47.05 -12.93
N VAL A 971 17.53 45.86 -13.50
CA VAL A 971 18.49 45.30 -14.47
C VAL A 971 18.59 46.19 -15.73
N SER A 972 17.49 46.78 -16.18
CA SER A 972 17.46 47.72 -17.30
C SER A 972 18.21 49.03 -17.01
N LYS A 973 18.07 49.59 -15.80
CA LYS A 973 18.81 50.78 -15.36
C LYS A 973 20.31 50.53 -15.32
N GLU A 974 20.72 49.39 -14.77
CA GLU A 974 22.11 48.98 -14.72
C GLU A 974 22.67 48.68 -16.12
N THR A 975 21.88 48.07 -17.01
CA THR A 975 22.34 47.74 -18.37
C THR A 975 22.42 49.00 -19.24
N TYR A 976 21.38 49.82 -19.26
CA TYR A 976 21.23 50.99 -20.14
C TYR A 976 20.97 52.28 -19.33
N PRO A 977 21.99 52.81 -18.60
CA PRO A 977 21.84 54.05 -17.84
C PRO A 977 21.52 55.25 -18.76
N ASN A 978 22.07 55.26 -19.97
CA ASN A 978 21.87 56.31 -20.99
C ASN A 978 20.69 56.04 -21.95
N GLY A 979 19.97 54.93 -21.76
CA GLY A 979 18.85 54.50 -22.60
C GLY A 979 19.21 53.55 -23.75
N THR A 980 18.18 53.04 -24.43
CA THR A 980 18.25 52.25 -25.66
C THR A 980 17.01 52.51 -26.53
N ASP A 981 17.17 52.46 -27.85
CA ASP A 981 16.09 52.72 -28.81
C ASP A 981 15.04 51.59 -28.88
N THR A 982 15.34 50.40 -28.35
CA THR A 982 14.47 49.22 -28.47
C THR A 982 14.23 48.54 -27.12
N VAL A 983 13.00 48.10 -26.86
CA VAL A 983 12.62 47.27 -25.70
C VAL A 983 11.93 46.00 -26.17
N ILE A 984 12.24 44.87 -25.54
CA ILE A 984 11.51 43.62 -25.68
C ILE A 984 10.53 43.49 -24.52
N ILE A 985 9.26 43.24 -24.82
CA ILE A 985 8.19 43.04 -23.84
C ILE A 985 7.81 41.57 -23.79
N ALA A 986 7.88 41.03 -22.57
CA ALA A 986 7.61 39.64 -22.24
C ALA A 986 6.46 39.52 -21.23
N ASN A 987 5.72 38.41 -21.27
CA ASN A 987 4.73 38.15 -20.24
C ASN A 987 5.44 37.72 -18.94
N ARG A 988 5.11 38.39 -17.84
CA ARG A 988 5.63 38.13 -16.50
C ARG A 988 5.13 36.80 -15.91
N GLU A 989 4.03 36.24 -16.39
CA GLU A 989 3.33 35.05 -15.88
C GLU A 989 3.64 33.79 -16.71
N THR A 990 3.94 33.94 -18.00
CA THR A 990 4.22 32.81 -18.92
C THR A 990 5.49 33.04 -19.72
N PHE A 991 6.51 32.20 -19.50
CA PHE A 991 7.85 32.43 -20.06
C PHE A 991 8.18 31.61 -21.31
N SER A 992 7.31 30.67 -21.69
CA SER A 992 7.59 29.69 -22.75
C SER A 992 7.98 30.31 -24.09
N ASP A 993 7.40 31.46 -24.40
CA ASP A 993 7.54 32.12 -25.69
C ASP A 993 8.78 33.03 -25.74
N THR A 994 9.28 33.46 -24.57
CA THR A 994 10.32 34.49 -24.45
C THR A 994 11.72 33.92 -24.16
N ILE A 995 11.84 32.66 -23.73
CA ILE A 995 13.14 32.05 -23.36
C ILE A 995 14.18 32.11 -24.48
N SER A 996 13.76 32.11 -25.74
CA SER A 996 14.65 32.22 -26.90
C SER A 996 14.94 33.66 -27.35
N ALA A 997 14.40 34.67 -26.67
CA ALA A 997 14.52 36.08 -27.06
C ALA A 997 15.86 36.72 -26.71
N SER A 998 16.67 36.11 -25.85
CA SER A 998 17.94 36.67 -25.38
C SER A 998 18.92 37.06 -26.52
N PRO A 999 19.16 36.23 -27.55
CA PRO A 999 20.04 36.61 -28.66
C PRO A 999 19.44 37.73 -29.53
N LEU A 1000 18.11 37.81 -29.60
CA LEU A 1000 17.44 38.92 -30.27
C LEU A 1000 17.62 40.22 -29.46
N ALA A 1001 17.51 40.16 -28.13
CA ALA A 1001 17.77 41.29 -27.25
C ALA A 1001 19.19 41.84 -27.45
N LYS A 1002 20.18 40.94 -27.58
CA LYS A 1002 21.56 41.31 -27.93
C LYS A 1002 21.64 42.02 -29.29
N ASN A 1003 21.10 41.42 -30.36
CA ASN A 1003 21.15 41.98 -31.71
C ASN A 1003 20.45 43.34 -31.85
N GLU A 1004 19.38 43.58 -31.08
CA GLU A 1004 18.64 44.84 -31.07
C GLU A 1004 19.14 45.83 -30.02
N ARG A 1005 20.15 45.46 -29.23
CA ARG A 1005 20.62 46.19 -28.03
C ARG A 1005 19.46 46.56 -27.11
N ALA A 1006 18.51 45.65 -26.93
CA ALA A 1006 17.23 45.91 -26.28
C ALA A 1006 17.22 45.47 -24.81
N ALA A 1007 16.60 46.28 -23.95
CA ALA A 1007 16.22 45.86 -22.61
C ALA A 1007 15.05 44.87 -22.67
N ILE A 1008 15.01 43.87 -21.78
CA ILE A 1008 13.87 42.97 -21.64
C ILE A 1008 13.06 43.42 -20.42
N LEU A 1009 11.80 43.81 -20.65
CA LEU A 1009 10.87 44.22 -19.61
C LEU A 1009 9.61 43.35 -19.60
N TYR A 1010 8.85 43.45 -18.52
CA TYR A 1010 7.69 42.61 -18.26
C TYR A 1010 6.36 43.36 -18.30
N THR A 1011 5.31 42.63 -18.70
CA THR A 1011 3.90 43.03 -18.67
C THR A 1011 3.05 41.88 -18.14
N SER A 1012 1.86 42.15 -17.60
CA SER A 1012 0.84 41.11 -17.44
C SER A 1012 0.21 40.77 -18.80
N LYS A 1013 -0.64 39.73 -18.84
CA LYS A 1013 -1.29 39.28 -20.07
C LYS A 1013 -2.09 40.38 -20.78
N ASP A 1014 -2.83 41.19 -20.04
CA ASP A 1014 -3.80 42.15 -20.56
C ASP A 1014 -3.49 43.59 -20.20
N GLU A 1015 -2.49 43.84 -19.35
CA GLU A 1015 -2.12 45.18 -18.94
C GLU A 1015 -0.60 45.38 -18.84
N ILE A 1016 -0.12 46.46 -19.46
CA ILE A 1016 1.21 47.01 -19.17
C ILE A 1016 1.12 48.02 -18.03
N SER A 1017 1.93 47.77 -16.99
CA SER A 1017 1.99 48.57 -15.77
C SER A 1017 2.56 49.97 -16.04
N LYS A 1018 2.26 50.90 -15.13
CA LYS A 1018 2.83 52.25 -15.19
C LYS A 1018 4.36 52.24 -15.03
N ASP A 1019 4.89 51.34 -14.20
CA ASP A 1019 6.33 51.24 -13.97
C ASP A 1019 7.07 50.77 -15.23
N THR A 1020 6.55 49.76 -15.93
CA THR A 1020 7.11 49.33 -17.21
C THR A 1020 7.03 50.45 -18.26
N LEU A 1021 5.90 51.17 -18.35
CA LEU A 1021 5.78 52.31 -19.27
C LEU A 1021 6.75 53.44 -18.94
N ASN A 1022 6.98 53.73 -17.66
CA ASN A 1022 7.93 54.74 -17.22
C ASN A 1022 9.36 54.34 -17.53
N GLU A 1023 9.69 53.05 -17.39
CA GLU A 1023 11.02 52.57 -17.76
C GLU A 1023 11.25 52.62 -19.28
N ILE A 1024 10.25 52.29 -20.11
CA ILE A 1024 10.34 52.48 -21.57
C ILE A 1024 10.63 53.96 -21.91
N LYS A 1025 9.97 54.90 -21.22
CA LYS A 1025 10.23 56.35 -21.38
C LYS A 1025 11.63 56.74 -20.93
N ARG A 1026 12.08 56.25 -19.77
CA ARG A 1026 13.45 56.51 -19.25
C ARG A 1026 14.51 56.03 -20.25
N LEU A 1027 14.27 54.86 -20.85
CA LEU A 1027 15.15 54.29 -21.87
C LEU A 1027 15.16 55.10 -23.18
N LYS A 1028 14.20 56.02 -23.39
CA LYS A 1028 13.99 56.74 -24.65
C LYS A 1028 13.71 55.80 -25.83
N ALA A 1029 13.14 54.63 -25.55
CA ALA A 1029 12.87 53.62 -26.56
C ALA A 1029 11.78 54.07 -27.53
N LYS A 1030 12.02 53.86 -28.82
CA LYS A 1030 11.06 54.15 -29.91
C LYS A 1030 10.42 52.87 -30.45
N ASN A 1031 11.16 51.76 -30.38
CA ASN A 1031 10.74 50.46 -30.88
C ASN A 1031 10.41 49.52 -29.72
N VAL A 1032 9.27 48.84 -29.80
CA VAL A 1032 8.84 47.85 -28.81
C VAL A 1032 8.56 46.53 -29.51
N ILE A 1033 9.27 45.47 -29.10
CA ILE A 1033 9.12 44.12 -29.64
C ILE A 1033 8.37 43.27 -28.63
N ILE A 1034 7.14 42.90 -28.91
CA ILE A 1034 6.34 41.99 -28.07
C ILE A 1034 6.65 40.55 -28.47
N ILE A 1035 7.03 39.71 -27.51
CA ILE A 1035 7.27 38.28 -27.73
C ILE A 1035 6.10 37.46 -27.19
N GLY A 1036 5.51 36.62 -28.06
CA GLY A 1036 4.37 35.76 -27.73
C GLY A 1036 3.07 36.18 -28.40
N GLY A 1037 2.17 35.21 -28.58
CA GLY A 1037 0.86 35.43 -29.21
C GLY A 1037 -0.14 36.12 -28.27
N GLU A 1038 -1.37 36.36 -28.75
CA GLU A 1038 -2.44 37.01 -27.97
C GLU A 1038 -2.84 36.22 -26.71
N ASN A 1039 -2.63 34.90 -26.72
CA ASN A 1039 -2.82 34.06 -25.54
C ASN A 1039 -1.84 34.39 -24.40
N SER A 1040 -0.65 34.91 -24.75
CA SER A 1040 0.37 35.34 -23.80
C SER A 1040 0.25 36.83 -23.51
N ILE A 1041 0.23 37.70 -24.51
CA ILE A 1041 0.06 39.15 -24.32
C ILE A 1041 -1.04 39.59 -25.26
N LYS A 1042 -2.21 40.00 -24.75
CA LYS A 1042 -3.35 40.36 -25.59
C LYS A 1042 -3.09 41.61 -26.45
N VAL A 1043 -3.98 41.86 -27.40
CA VAL A 1043 -3.89 42.99 -28.33
C VAL A 1043 -3.98 44.34 -27.61
N GLU A 1044 -4.69 44.43 -26.48
CA GLU A 1044 -4.89 45.67 -25.74
C GLU A 1044 -3.57 46.27 -25.21
N VAL A 1045 -2.59 45.43 -24.86
CA VAL A 1045 -1.24 45.89 -24.48
C VAL A 1045 -0.52 46.50 -25.69
N LEU A 1046 -0.66 45.89 -26.87
CA LEU A 1046 -0.10 46.40 -28.11
C LEU A 1046 -0.75 47.73 -28.49
N ASP A 1047 -2.07 47.84 -28.38
CA ASP A 1047 -2.80 49.07 -28.66
C ASP A 1047 -2.43 50.19 -27.68
N LYS A 1048 -2.30 49.87 -26.38
CA LYS A 1048 -1.85 50.82 -25.36
C LYS A 1048 -0.44 51.35 -25.66
N LEU A 1049 0.47 50.50 -26.15
CA LEU A 1049 1.81 50.92 -26.57
C LEU A 1049 1.79 51.79 -27.84
N LYS A 1050 1.00 51.42 -28.86
CA LYS A 1050 0.84 52.24 -30.09
C LYS A 1050 0.21 53.59 -29.80
N ASN A 1051 -0.79 53.65 -28.92
CA ASN A 1051 -1.43 54.90 -28.50
C ASN A 1051 -0.46 55.83 -27.75
N ASN A 1052 0.59 55.28 -27.14
CA ASN A 1052 1.71 56.05 -26.58
C ASN A 1052 2.80 56.38 -27.61
N LYS A 1053 2.50 56.24 -28.91
CA LYS A 1053 3.37 56.58 -30.06
C LYS A 1053 4.64 55.74 -30.20
N TYR A 1054 4.66 54.52 -29.66
CA TYR A 1054 5.75 53.56 -29.89
C TYR A 1054 5.55 52.77 -31.19
N SER A 1055 6.65 52.42 -31.87
CA SER A 1055 6.66 51.48 -33.00
C SER A 1055 6.64 50.05 -32.46
N VAL A 1056 5.47 49.40 -32.49
CA VAL A 1056 5.26 48.08 -31.86
C VAL A 1056 5.27 46.96 -32.89
N THR A 1057 6.18 45.99 -32.74
CA THR A 1057 6.25 44.76 -33.55
C THR A 1057 6.01 43.54 -32.66
N ARG A 1058 5.12 42.62 -33.07
CA ARG A 1058 4.90 41.35 -32.37
C ARG A 1058 5.61 40.20 -33.08
N ILE A 1059 6.37 39.39 -32.35
CA ILE A 1059 6.95 38.14 -32.83
C ILE A 1059 6.27 36.99 -32.09
N ALA A 1060 5.48 36.20 -32.82
CA ALA A 1060 4.70 35.12 -32.26
C ALA A 1060 4.47 34.00 -33.28
N GLY A 1061 4.63 32.76 -32.85
CA GLY A 1061 4.13 31.57 -33.52
C GLY A 1061 2.85 31.04 -32.87
N LYS A 1062 2.33 29.92 -33.39
CA LYS A 1062 1.16 29.23 -32.81
C LYS A 1062 1.47 28.63 -31.42
N ASP A 1063 2.75 28.37 -31.16
CA ASP A 1063 3.30 27.77 -29.95
C ASP A 1063 4.74 28.26 -29.73
N ARG A 1064 5.34 27.86 -28.61
CA ARG A 1064 6.72 28.23 -28.23
C ARG A 1064 7.78 27.81 -29.24
N TYR A 1065 7.57 26.70 -29.94
CA TYR A 1065 8.53 26.18 -30.93
C TYR A 1065 8.53 27.10 -32.15
N LYS A 1066 7.35 27.45 -32.66
CA LYS A 1066 7.20 28.41 -33.77
C LYS A 1066 7.58 29.84 -33.40
N THR A 1067 7.34 30.26 -32.16
CA THR A 1067 7.85 31.54 -31.67
C THR A 1067 9.38 31.54 -31.66
N SER A 1068 10.01 30.48 -31.13
CA SER A 1068 11.48 30.34 -31.16
C SER A 1068 12.05 30.30 -32.57
N LEU A 1069 11.34 29.68 -33.52
CA LEU A 1069 11.71 29.66 -34.94
C LEU A 1069 11.73 31.07 -35.54
N LYS A 1070 10.67 31.85 -35.35
CA LYS A 1070 10.60 33.23 -35.86
C LYS A 1070 11.64 34.16 -35.23
N ILE A 1071 11.95 33.96 -33.95
CA ILE A 1071 13.03 34.68 -33.27
C ILE A 1071 14.38 34.28 -33.88
N ALA A 1072 14.60 32.97 -34.07
CA ALA A 1072 15.82 32.44 -34.66
C ALA A 1072 16.08 32.98 -36.07
N GLU A 1073 15.06 33.04 -36.94
CA GLU A 1073 15.18 33.62 -38.28
C GLU A 1073 15.67 35.08 -38.24
N LYS A 1074 15.13 35.90 -37.34
CA LYS A 1074 15.60 37.28 -37.15
C LYS A 1074 17.03 37.36 -36.67
N VAL A 1075 17.41 36.48 -35.74
CA VAL A 1075 18.77 36.43 -35.20
C VAL A 1075 19.76 36.00 -36.29
N ILE A 1076 19.41 34.99 -37.10
CA ILE A 1076 20.21 34.50 -38.23
C ILE A 1076 20.42 35.60 -39.28
N HIS A 1077 19.37 36.36 -39.64
CA HIS A 1077 19.51 37.44 -40.62
C HIS A 1077 20.47 38.55 -40.16
N LYS A 1078 20.66 38.71 -38.85
CA LYS A 1078 21.56 39.71 -38.25
C LYS A 1078 22.89 39.12 -37.79
N SER A 1079 23.04 37.79 -37.77
CA SER A 1079 24.26 37.13 -37.31
C SER A 1079 25.01 36.48 -38.47
N ASN A 1080 26.34 36.62 -38.46
CA ASN A 1080 27.22 35.90 -39.39
C ASN A 1080 27.70 34.56 -38.81
N SER A 1081 26.90 33.96 -37.91
CA SER A 1081 27.31 32.76 -37.16
C SER A 1081 26.87 31.48 -37.88
N ASN A 1082 27.81 30.55 -38.06
CA ASN A 1082 27.57 29.21 -38.59
C ASN A 1082 27.24 28.18 -37.48
N LYS A 1083 26.87 28.66 -36.28
CA LYS A 1083 26.54 27.83 -35.11
C LYS A 1083 25.08 28.02 -34.70
N LEU A 1084 24.53 27.05 -33.97
CA LEU A 1084 23.16 27.11 -33.47
C LEU A 1084 23.01 26.42 -32.11
N GLN A 1085 22.11 26.94 -31.26
CA GLN A 1085 21.79 26.31 -29.97
C GLN A 1085 20.39 25.68 -30.01
N ILE A 1086 20.25 24.48 -29.45
CA ILE A 1086 18.97 23.78 -29.29
C ILE A 1086 18.77 23.46 -27.81
N ALA A 1087 17.56 23.68 -27.31
CA ALA A 1087 17.17 23.28 -25.97
C ALA A 1087 15.72 22.77 -25.93
N SER A 1088 15.32 22.19 -24.80
CA SER A 1088 13.95 21.71 -24.63
C SER A 1088 12.98 22.88 -24.47
N GLY A 1089 11.88 22.84 -25.21
CA GLY A 1089 10.73 23.72 -24.98
C GLY A 1089 9.85 23.25 -23.81
N GLU A 1090 10.16 22.14 -23.16
CA GLU A 1090 9.42 21.59 -22.02
C GLU A 1090 10.19 21.80 -20.71
N ASN A 1091 11.53 21.75 -20.74
CA ASN A 1091 12.41 22.03 -19.61
C ASN A 1091 13.26 23.29 -19.84
N PHE A 1092 12.85 24.39 -19.21
CA PHE A 1092 13.36 25.72 -19.52
C PHE A 1092 14.73 26.05 -18.93
N ALA A 1093 15.17 25.35 -17.89
CA ALA A 1093 16.44 25.68 -17.24
C ALA A 1093 17.65 25.45 -18.16
N ASP A 1094 17.58 24.42 -19.01
CA ASP A 1094 18.61 24.12 -20.02
C ASP A 1094 18.66 25.21 -21.10
N ALA A 1095 17.49 25.73 -21.50
CA ALA A 1095 17.35 26.81 -22.48
C ALA A 1095 17.82 28.17 -21.94
N LEU A 1096 17.67 28.44 -20.65
CA LEU A 1096 18.22 29.63 -20.03
C LEU A 1096 19.74 29.54 -19.92
N ALA A 1097 20.26 28.41 -19.47
CA ALA A 1097 21.70 28.21 -19.35
C ALA A 1097 22.43 28.34 -20.70
N ILE A 1098 21.84 27.83 -21.79
CA ILE A 1098 22.46 27.90 -23.13
C ILE A 1098 22.50 29.33 -23.69
N THR A 1099 21.79 30.28 -23.08
CA THR A 1099 21.84 31.71 -23.41
C THR A 1099 23.28 32.25 -23.36
N ASN A 1100 24.13 31.75 -22.46
CA ASN A 1100 25.54 32.13 -22.40
C ASN A 1100 26.25 31.92 -23.74
N LEU A 1101 26.19 30.70 -24.27
CA LEU A 1101 26.80 30.36 -25.56
C LEU A 1101 26.09 31.08 -26.70
N SER A 1102 24.77 31.26 -26.58
CA SER A 1102 23.98 31.94 -27.58
C SER A 1102 24.40 33.40 -27.75
N ASN A 1103 24.54 34.12 -26.65
CA ASN A 1103 24.97 35.52 -26.64
C ASN A 1103 26.43 35.62 -27.08
N ARG A 1104 27.34 34.80 -26.54
CA ARG A 1104 28.76 34.82 -26.92
C ARG A 1104 28.98 34.62 -28.42
N ASP A 1105 28.40 33.57 -28.98
CA ASP A 1105 28.61 33.19 -30.39
C ASP A 1105 27.67 33.93 -31.36
N ASN A 1106 26.83 34.82 -30.83
CA ASN A 1106 25.73 35.49 -31.53
C ASN A 1106 24.88 34.51 -32.36
N THR A 1107 24.38 33.46 -31.70
CA THR A 1107 23.62 32.37 -32.33
C THR A 1107 22.17 32.37 -31.87
N PRO A 1108 21.24 31.82 -32.68
CA PRO A 1108 19.86 31.63 -32.26
C PRO A 1108 19.70 30.45 -31.29
N ILE A 1109 18.62 30.48 -30.49
CA ILE A 1109 18.13 29.35 -29.69
C ILE A 1109 16.85 28.82 -30.33
N LEU A 1110 16.86 27.56 -30.76
CA LEU A 1110 15.66 26.84 -31.19
C LEU A 1110 15.17 25.91 -30.07
N LEU A 1111 13.86 25.90 -29.84
CA LEU A 1111 13.23 24.98 -28.89
C LEU A 1111 12.71 23.74 -29.63
N VAL A 1112 12.89 22.57 -29.03
CA VAL A 1112 12.30 21.29 -29.49
C VAL A 1112 11.56 20.58 -28.37
N ALA A 1113 10.60 19.72 -28.72
CA ALA A 1113 9.95 18.85 -27.75
C ALA A 1113 10.88 17.69 -27.37
N LYS A 1114 10.57 16.95 -26.30
CA LYS A 1114 11.43 15.86 -25.83
C LYS A 1114 11.66 14.79 -26.91
N ASP A 1115 10.58 14.36 -27.58
CA ASP A 1115 10.55 13.20 -28.48
C ASP A 1115 10.22 13.55 -29.95
N THR A 1116 10.06 14.84 -30.27
CA THR A 1116 9.68 15.30 -31.61
C THR A 1116 10.30 16.66 -31.98
N ILE A 1117 10.44 16.91 -33.28
CA ILE A 1117 10.92 18.18 -33.85
C ILE A 1117 9.84 18.71 -34.78
N ASP A 1118 9.47 19.99 -34.66
CA ASP A 1118 8.49 20.60 -35.55
C ASP A 1118 9.03 20.64 -36.99
N SER A 1119 8.17 20.30 -37.96
CA SER A 1119 8.56 20.21 -39.37
C SER A 1119 9.16 21.51 -39.95
N GLU A 1120 8.78 22.68 -39.44
CA GLU A 1120 9.34 23.96 -39.87
C GLU A 1120 10.75 24.18 -39.29
N VAL A 1121 11.00 23.68 -38.08
CA VAL A 1121 12.34 23.63 -37.47
C VAL A 1121 13.25 22.70 -38.29
N ILE A 1122 12.75 21.53 -38.69
CA ILE A 1122 13.48 20.61 -39.60
C ILE A 1122 13.85 21.32 -40.91
N LYS A 1123 12.87 21.99 -41.55
CA LYS A 1123 13.08 22.73 -42.80
C LYS A 1123 14.15 23.82 -42.67
N LEU A 1124 14.17 24.56 -41.56
CA LEU A 1124 15.20 25.57 -41.31
C LEU A 1124 16.58 24.90 -41.15
N LEU A 1125 16.67 23.88 -40.29
CA LEU A 1125 17.93 23.18 -40.02
C LEU A 1125 18.55 22.56 -41.29
N SER A 1126 17.75 22.02 -42.21
CA SER A 1126 18.23 21.46 -43.47
C SER A 1126 18.72 22.51 -44.48
N LYS A 1127 18.25 23.77 -44.39
CA LYS A 1127 18.65 24.85 -45.30
C LYS A 1127 19.93 25.57 -44.85
N LEU A 1128 20.20 25.59 -43.55
CA LEU A 1128 21.35 26.30 -42.99
C LEU A 1128 22.64 25.49 -43.16
N LYS A 1129 23.73 26.15 -43.60
CA LYS A 1129 25.07 25.56 -43.62
C LYS A 1129 25.74 25.79 -42.26
N LEU A 1130 25.37 24.98 -41.27
CA LEU A 1130 25.91 25.09 -39.90
C LEU A 1130 27.17 24.22 -39.73
N GLU A 1131 28.17 24.72 -39.03
CA GLU A 1131 29.36 23.96 -38.59
C GLU A 1131 29.09 23.18 -37.30
N LYS A 1132 28.39 23.81 -36.34
CA LYS A 1132 28.17 23.22 -35.01
C LYS A 1132 26.79 23.51 -34.45
N ILE A 1133 26.18 22.50 -33.85
CA ILE A 1133 24.93 22.61 -33.09
C ILE A 1133 25.19 22.10 -31.67
N ASN A 1134 24.94 22.92 -30.65
CA ASN A 1134 24.94 22.42 -29.27
C ASN A 1134 23.50 22.18 -28.80
N VAL A 1135 23.28 21.02 -28.20
CA VAL A 1135 21.99 20.59 -27.65
C VAL A 1135 22.09 20.58 -26.12
N ALA A 1136 21.44 21.53 -25.47
CA ALA A 1136 21.41 21.66 -24.02
C ALA A 1136 20.35 20.75 -23.38
N GLY A 1137 20.76 19.96 -22.39
CA GLY A 1137 19.89 19.08 -21.63
C GLY A 1137 20.14 17.59 -21.89
N GLY A 1138 19.92 16.78 -20.86
CA GLY A 1138 20.08 15.33 -20.90
C GLY A 1138 18.95 14.62 -21.66
N GLU A 1139 19.01 13.29 -21.71
CA GLU A 1139 17.99 12.45 -22.38
C GLU A 1139 16.56 12.68 -21.84
N LYS A 1140 16.44 13.06 -20.57
CA LYS A 1140 15.14 13.39 -19.96
C LYS A 1140 14.51 14.67 -20.51
N SER A 1141 15.31 15.63 -20.98
CA SER A 1141 14.86 16.90 -21.57
C SER A 1141 14.69 16.80 -23.10
N ILE A 1142 15.64 16.13 -23.77
CA ILE A 1142 15.64 15.87 -25.22
C ILE A 1142 16.12 14.43 -25.39
N SER A 1143 15.25 13.53 -25.85
CA SER A 1143 15.56 12.11 -25.90
C SER A 1143 16.68 11.80 -26.89
N ASN A 1144 17.25 10.60 -26.77
CA ASN A 1144 18.27 10.15 -27.71
C ASN A 1144 17.71 10.07 -29.14
N LYS A 1145 16.42 9.77 -29.31
CA LYS A 1145 15.75 9.81 -30.61
C LYS A 1145 15.81 11.22 -31.21
N THR A 1146 15.28 12.24 -30.53
CA THR A 1146 15.26 13.62 -31.02
C THR A 1146 16.66 14.16 -31.30
N PHE A 1147 17.62 13.84 -30.43
CA PHE A 1147 19.02 14.22 -30.64
C PHE A 1147 19.65 13.57 -31.88
N ASN A 1148 19.37 12.29 -32.13
CA ASN A 1148 19.82 11.60 -33.33
C ASN A 1148 19.09 12.08 -34.59
N ASP A 1149 17.83 12.46 -34.48
CA ASP A 1149 17.08 13.08 -35.57
C ASP A 1149 17.75 14.42 -35.97
N ILE A 1150 18.10 15.28 -35.01
CA ILE A 1150 18.86 16.53 -35.27
C ILE A 1150 20.21 16.25 -35.98
N LYS A 1151 20.93 15.21 -35.54
CA LYS A 1151 22.17 14.77 -36.19
C LYS A 1151 21.97 14.33 -37.64
N THR A 1152 20.85 13.66 -37.91
CA THR A 1152 20.56 13.11 -39.24
C THR A 1152 20.08 14.20 -40.21
N ILE A 1153 19.32 15.17 -39.70
CA ILE A 1153 18.77 16.29 -40.48
C ILE A 1153 19.87 17.26 -40.97
N THR A 1154 21.00 17.34 -40.24
CA THR A 1154 22.05 18.34 -40.46
C THR A 1154 23.38 17.69 -40.85
N LYS A 1155 24.23 18.39 -41.62
CA LYS A 1155 25.62 17.96 -41.90
C LYS A 1155 26.62 18.52 -40.88
N SER A 1156 26.13 18.95 -39.72
CA SER A 1156 26.85 19.76 -38.74
C SER A 1156 27.37 18.90 -37.59
N LYS A 1157 28.40 19.38 -36.87
CA LYS A 1157 28.84 18.75 -35.63
C LYS A 1157 27.81 18.99 -34.52
N VAL A 1158 27.06 17.96 -34.13
CA VAL A 1158 26.05 18.06 -33.06
C VAL A 1158 26.59 17.50 -31.74
N GLU A 1159 26.64 18.35 -30.71
CA GLU A 1159 27.14 18.01 -29.37
C GLU A 1159 26.05 18.18 -28.30
N ARG A 1160 25.90 17.20 -27.41
CA ARG A 1160 25.02 17.31 -26.25
C ARG A 1160 25.79 17.87 -25.05
N ILE A 1161 25.26 18.90 -24.40
CA ILE A 1161 25.79 19.47 -23.16
C ILE A 1161 24.76 19.22 -22.05
N ALA A 1162 25.07 18.32 -21.13
CA ALA A 1162 24.16 17.92 -20.06
C ALA A 1162 24.90 17.55 -18.78
N GLY A 1163 24.39 18.01 -17.64
CA GLY A 1163 24.71 17.54 -16.29
C GLY A 1163 23.56 16.70 -15.73
N ASP A 1164 23.72 16.20 -14.50
CA ASP A 1164 22.71 15.35 -13.86
C ASP A 1164 21.47 16.17 -13.43
N ASN A 1165 21.64 17.49 -13.31
CA ASN A 1165 20.59 18.46 -13.04
C ASN A 1165 20.81 19.79 -13.80
N ARG A 1166 19.88 20.75 -13.60
CA ARG A 1166 19.91 22.06 -14.28
C ARG A 1166 21.09 22.95 -13.87
N TYR A 1167 21.56 22.84 -12.62
CA TYR A 1167 22.68 23.62 -12.11
C TYR A 1167 23.98 23.11 -12.70
N GLU A 1168 24.19 21.80 -12.71
CA GLU A 1168 25.34 21.18 -13.38
C GLU A 1168 25.33 21.39 -14.89
N THR A 1169 24.16 21.32 -15.55
CA THR A 1169 24.04 21.65 -16.97
C THR A 1169 24.45 23.11 -17.21
N SER A 1170 23.96 24.03 -16.37
CA SER A 1170 24.36 25.45 -16.44
C SER A 1170 25.85 25.65 -16.22
N PHE A 1171 26.46 24.90 -15.30
CA PHE A 1171 27.87 24.98 -15.02
C PHE A 1171 28.74 24.36 -16.12
N LYS A 1172 28.31 23.25 -16.73
CA LYS A 1172 28.98 22.66 -17.91
C LYS A 1172 28.95 23.61 -19.10
N ILE A 1173 27.82 24.29 -19.32
CA ILE A 1173 27.71 25.32 -20.35
C ILE A 1173 28.61 26.53 -20.01
N ALA A 1174 28.60 26.99 -18.75
CA ALA A 1174 29.47 28.07 -18.28
C ALA A 1174 30.96 27.75 -18.48
N LYS A 1175 31.39 26.50 -18.29
CA LYS A 1175 32.77 26.04 -18.53
C LYS A 1175 33.20 26.01 -20.00
N LEU A 1176 32.25 26.01 -20.93
CA LEU A 1176 32.54 26.23 -22.35
C LEU A 1176 32.76 27.72 -22.65
N MET A 1177 32.51 28.59 -21.66
CA MET A 1177 32.94 29.97 -21.49
C MET A 1177 34.41 30.19 -21.82
N ASN A 1178 34.81 31.28 -22.50
CA ASN A 1178 36.18 31.78 -22.29
C ASN A 1178 36.29 32.21 -20.82
N LYS A 1179 37.45 32.08 -20.18
CA LYS A 1179 37.65 32.50 -18.77
C LYS A 1179 37.16 33.95 -18.62
N SER A 1180 36.04 34.13 -17.94
CA SER A 1180 35.55 35.41 -17.45
C SER A 1180 35.63 35.37 -15.94
N ASP A 1181 36.10 36.46 -15.35
CA ASP A 1181 36.15 36.59 -13.91
C ASP A 1181 34.81 37.11 -13.36
N LYS A 1182 33.84 37.42 -14.22
CA LYS A 1182 32.51 37.94 -13.86
C LYS A 1182 31.43 36.88 -14.05
N PHE A 1183 30.65 36.63 -13.00
CA PHE A 1183 29.55 35.67 -13.01
C PHE A 1183 28.25 36.31 -12.57
N ILE A 1184 27.17 35.91 -13.23
CA ILE A 1184 25.81 36.23 -12.80
C ILE A 1184 25.21 34.99 -12.19
N ILE A 1185 24.63 35.13 -11.01
CA ILE A 1185 23.85 34.08 -10.36
C ILE A 1185 22.39 34.48 -10.42
N ALA A 1186 21.57 33.64 -11.03
CA ALA A 1186 20.13 33.82 -11.05
C ALA A 1186 19.42 32.48 -10.80
N SER A 1187 18.14 32.54 -10.47
CA SER A 1187 17.39 31.36 -10.06
C SER A 1187 17.22 30.38 -11.21
N GLY A 1188 17.59 29.12 -10.98
CA GLY A 1188 17.23 28.00 -11.84
C GLY A 1188 15.82 27.48 -11.60
N GLU A 1189 15.06 28.07 -10.68
CA GLU A 1189 13.71 27.63 -10.27
C GLU A 1189 12.65 28.65 -10.71
N ASN A 1190 12.96 29.94 -10.59
CA ASN A 1190 12.14 31.05 -11.04
C ASN A 1190 12.84 31.81 -12.18
N PHE A 1191 12.34 31.61 -13.40
CA PHE A 1191 13.04 31.98 -14.62
C PHE A 1191 12.97 33.46 -15.02
N ALA A 1192 12.10 34.24 -14.36
CA ALA A 1192 11.87 35.63 -14.72
C ALA A 1192 13.14 36.48 -14.55
N ASP A 1193 13.86 36.31 -13.44
CA ASP A 1193 15.06 37.10 -13.13
C ASP A 1193 16.25 36.66 -14.01
N SER A 1194 16.32 35.36 -14.32
CA SER A 1194 17.34 34.77 -15.20
C SER A 1194 17.17 35.17 -16.68
N LEU A 1195 15.96 35.48 -17.12
CA LEU A 1195 15.71 35.90 -18.50
C LEU A 1195 16.15 37.35 -18.76
N VAL A 1196 15.87 38.25 -17.83
CA VAL A 1196 16.23 39.67 -17.96
C VAL A 1196 17.71 39.94 -17.72
N SER A 1197 18.44 38.98 -17.14
CA SER A 1197 19.88 39.08 -16.95
C SER A 1197 20.66 38.99 -18.26
N ALA A 1198 20.07 38.51 -19.36
CA ALA A 1198 20.83 38.23 -20.57
C ALA A 1198 21.47 39.47 -21.24
N PRO A 1199 20.77 40.62 -21.41
CA PRO A 1199 21.40 41.86 -21.86
C PRO A 1199 22.49 42.37 -20.90
N TYR A 1200 22.28 42.20 -19.60
CA TYR A 1200 23.27 42.58 -18.58
C TYR A 1200 24.51 41.67 -18.63
N ALA A 1201 24.33 40.37 -18.84
CA ALA A 1201 25.41 39.40 -19.01
C ALA A 1201 26.28 39.72 -20.23
N ASP A 1202 25.66 40.14 -21.34
CA ASP A 1202 26.38 40.56 -22.54
C ASP A 1202 27.17 41.85 -22.30
N LYS A 1203 26.55 42.86 -21.68
CA LYS A 1203 27.21 44.13 -21.34
C LYS A 1203 28.43 43.92 -20.44
N GLU A 1204 28.27 43.13 -19.39
CA GLU A 1204 29.33 42.92 -18.40
C GLU A 1204 30.35 41.87 -18.81
N ASN A 1205 30.17 41.22 -19.97
CA ASN A 1205 30.93 40.03 -20.38
C ASN A 1205 30.94 38.95 -19.28
N ALA A 1206 29.79 38.76 -18.63
CA ALA A 1206 29.61 37.89 -17.48
C ALA A 1206 28.96 36.56 -17.87
N VAL A 1207 29.29 35.50 -17.13
CA VAL A 1207 28.74 34.15 -17.36
C VAL A 1207 27.60 33.87 -16.39
N LEU A 1208 26.41 33.59 -16.93
CA LEU A 1208 25.24 33.20 -16.13
C LEU A 1208 25.39 31.77 -15.62
N VAL A 1209 25.27 31.57 -14.33
CA VAL A 1209 25.12 30.25 -13.71
C VAL A 1209 23.83 30.23 -12.91
N LEU A 1210 23.14 29.08 -12.94
CA LEU A 1210 21.88 28.93 -12.24
C LEU A 1210 22.15 28.41 -10.83
N SER A 1211 21.47 28.99 -9.83
CA SER A 1211 21.45 28.46 -8.47
C SER A 1211 20.05 28.00 -8.09
N ALA A 1212 19.98 27.09 -7.12
CA ALA A 1212 18.74 26.95 -6.35
C ALA A 1212 18.53 28.24 -5.54
N LYS A 1213 17.31 28.45 -5.03
CA LYS A 1213 17.02 29.63 -4.21
C LYS A 1213 18.02 29.81 -3.06
N ASP A 1214 18.30 28.74 -2.32
CA ASP A 1214 19.08 28.80 -1.08
C ASP A 1214 20.47 28.17 -1.18
N GLU A 1215 20.83 27.60 -2.34
CA GLU A 1215 22.07 26.84 -2.49
C GLU A 1215 22.70 26.97 -3.87
N LEU A 1216 24.01 27.24 -3.86
CA LEU A 1216 24.87 27.16 -5.03
C LEU A 1216 25.47 25.75 -5.08
N SER A 1217 25.34 25.05 -6.22
CA SER A 1217 25.91 23.69 -6.36
C SER A 1217 27.41 23.71 -6.06
N SER A 1218 27.91 22.67 -5.38
CA SER A 1218 29.28 22.57 -4.90
C SER A 1218 30.32 22.87 -5.96
N GLU A 1219 30.13 22.41 -7.20
CA GLU A 1219 31.07 22.66 -8.29
C GLU A 1219 31.11 24.13 -8.73
N ILE A 1220 29.95 24.79 -8.78
CA ILE A 1220 29.87 26.24 -9.07
C ILE A 1220 30.52 27.00 -7.93
N LYS A 1221 30.19 26.66 -6.67
CA LYS A 1221 30.74 27.32 -5.49
C LYS A 1221 32.26 27.19 -5.43
N GLU A 1222 32.80 25.98 -5.59
CA GLU A 1222 34.25 25.75 -5.59
C GLU A 1222 34.93 26.54 -6.72
N TYR A 1223 34.35 26.51 -7.92
CA TYR A 1223 34.90 27.22 -9.07
C TYR A 1223 34.90 28.74 -8.87
N LEU A 1224 33.77 29.33 -8.44
CA LEU A 1224 33.68 30.76 -8.19
C LEU A 1224 34.57 31.21 -7.02
N THR A 1225 34.69 30.37 -5.98
CA THR A 1225 35.54 30.68 -4.83
C THR A 1225 37.02 30.60 -5.16
N LYS A 1226 37.44 29.59 -5.94
CA LYS A 1226 38.84 29.35 -6.32
C LYS A 1226 39.39 30.36 -7.33
N ASN A 1227 38.54 30.88 -8.22
CA ASN A 1227 38.95 31.82 -9.26
C ASN A 1227 38.70 33.31 -8.88
N GLU A 1228 38.43 33.60 -7.60
CA GLU A 1228 38.19 34.97 -7.08
C GLU A 1228 37.21 35.80 -7.93
N SER A 1229 36.14 35.15 -8.39
CA SER A 1229 35.22 35.75 -9.34
C SER A 1229 34.42 36.93 -8.76
N MET A 1230 34.19 37.97 -9.57
CA MET A 1230 33.22 39.03 -9.34
C MET A 1230 31.81 38.50 -9.59
N ILE A 1231 30.91 38.65 -8.60
CA ILE A 1231 29.61 38.00 -8.64
C ILE A 1231 28.51 39.04 -8.58
N THR A 1232 27.60 38.99 -9.55
CA THR A 1232 26.33 39.73 -9.51
C THR A 1232 25.17 38.75 -9.33
N ILE A 1233 24.36 38.93 -8.30
CA ILE A 1233 23.11 38.18 -8.13
C ILE A 1233 21.98 38.98 -8.78
N ILE A 1234 21.25 38.36 -9.70
CA ILE A 1234 20.07 38.97 -10.33
C ILE A 1234 18.82 38.26 -9.83
N GLY A 1235 17.99 39.01 -9.11
CA GLY A 1235 16.82 38.51 -8.41
C GLY A 1235 16.86 38.82 -6.91
N GLY A 1236 15.69 39.12 -6.35
CA GLY A 1236 15.55 39.35 -4.91
C GLY A 1236 15.80 38.07 -4.10
N GLU A 1237 15.87 38.21 -2.77
CA GLU A 1237 16.14 37.09 -1.87
C GLU A 1237 15.09 35.95 -1.92
N LYS A 1238 13.93 36.21 -2.53
CA LYS A 1238 12.91 35.19 -2.81
C LYS A 1238 13.28 34.24 -3.96
N SER A 1239 14.12 34.69 -4.90
CA SER A 1239 14.57 33.92 -6.07
C SER A 1239 15.98 33.36 -5.89
N VAL A 1240 16.90 34.16 -5.33
CA VAL A 1240 18.27 33.76 -4.93
C VAL A 1240 18.54 34.40 -3.57
N SER A 1241 18.47 33.63 -2.51
CA SER A 1241 18.48 34.14 -1.15
C SER A 1241 19.84 34.67 -0.72
N LYS A 1242 19.86 35.37 0.41
CA LYS A 1242 21.08 35.80 1.07
C LYS A 1242 22.00 34.64 1.45
N GLN A 1243 21.48 33.42 1.56
CA GLN A 1243 22.32 32.24 1.84
C GLN A 1243 23.28 31.92 0.69
N VAL A 1244 22.84 32.09 -0.56
CA VAL A 1244 23.71 31.93 -1.74
C VAL A 1244 24.84 32.97 -1.72
N GLU A 1245 24.53 34.20 -1.31
CA GLU A 1245 25.50 35.28 -1.13
C GLU A 1245 26.50 34.98 0.01
N GLU A 1246 26.01 34.50 1.15
CA GLU A 1246 26.85 34.08 2.29
C GLU A 1246 27.74 32.88 1.96
N GLN A 1247 27.31 31.98 1.06
CA GLN A 1247 28.11 30.83 0.61
C GLN A 1247 29.34 31.26 -0.17
N LEU A 1248 29.31 32.42 -0.80
CA LEU A 1248 30.41 32.97 -1.58
C LEU A 1248 31.40 33.77 -0.73
N ASN A 1249 30.96 34.28 0.43
CA ASN A 1249 31.75 35.04 1.41
C ASN A 1249 32.50 34.17 2.45
N LYS A 1250 32.40 32.85 2.36
CA LYS A 1250 33.12 31.87 3.20
C LYS A 1250 34.25 31.21 2.41
#